data_AF-A0A9E2NXV2-F1
#
_entry.id   AF-A0A9E2NXV2-F1
#
_cell.length_a   1.000
_cell.length_b   1.000
_cell.length_c   1.000
_cell.angle_alpha   90.00
_cell.angle_beta   90.00
_cell.angle_gamma   90.00
#
_symmetry.space_group_name_H-M   'P 1'
#
loop_
_entity.id
_entity.type
_entity.pdbx_description
1 polymer ?
#
loop_
_entity_poly.entity_id
_entity_poly.type
_entity_poly.pdbx_seq_one_letter_code
_entity_poly.pdbx_strand_id
1 'polypeptide(L)'
;MTYNKNRKIAMIKKICVYSICLVIISYITGCKFFNQPMLDYLEEWTNTAQVSKHTFDDTYPVIGDITNIPSGKDRVITYYLINPQSYTLDSSVTFAHDDSLVVNNKTSSDFATVEQDATDKNIIRLTLKNSVGATGILPLDGDGTEITPTITIREPNSGRFFGSYTVPVRVNSAPAGISSPIILCNTKDNTYVICFNMPDMNTTSSIHRDIVSLTVSGFYSNTYTVTAPSDSDTNGLTGVVNSYNDTNYREVNGSFVGNKTSRFVAIETGISLNTVSEPQCTITLTDSSGLTSAVTASTEAPPLPAVTASFGSGTLEPSVPVTFNQETANSTITLTLSSTEGVSVSGGSFTGDTATGSSGISLTFFKKGTYTVTATAGGISGSQDTTTTFTYTVPYSAVYISENGSNNGQGTPIDPFATLKKAIETIGDEGVVYVTGDVNVASEYSHSSGSLTLRGYGSSGGTLTNKSGRVLNITGGTVTLGDNITLTGTNTGGEGGAVYVGGGSFIMESGSTIANSTVQGTNAFGGGVAVKYGGAFTMNNGAEIIGCKADTGGGGVYVYASNFTMNGGVIGGRAPNVAKWGGGVYIGSDCEVTMSGNSEISYNSAEETGSSATGIHGGGVFFSAIGESTFTMNDNAKITQNTSKGSGGGVHVGNPKSLFFMNDNAQIKFNRAASSGTYNGGGGVYFTGDGTFTVSGSPDITDNTLVDSSTNNVTLTSGKIISIGAGGLTDAARIGVNTADTPGATGIRVTDKPVDNTGTIFSSDKGYYVDNKADGVWLRDIEVTYRVGSGAETEATFAEALPKLNGDSSGGTITLLKDISLAQPAEITGGDKAGINSDTGEGGSPVTIDLNGHTLSGNGSDSVLSVSTGFLEIKDSSSGGTGKITGGGGSSGGGIDVKTEGVLRLVSGAITGNTVEYDGGGVSVRDKGTFIMTGGSISDNRAAGNGGGVNIDLGCTFTMTGGSISSNGRHAGTGETIKGGGVFISDSGTFTMTGGSITDNLVNYDTGAGGGVFVSSTASFYLGGSPTITGNARNESYPQRLDNVFLDSGAVITIRPDLDRTRNGSIGVHVSNMDSPIIITKNWNSNDPNDFKPLFGDSCGAWSIPGYQNKIELKDSELQVTKSDVYP
;
A
#
# COMPACT_ATOMS: atom_id res chain seq x y z
N MET A 1 64.49 65.23 -38.19
CA MET A 1 63.43 64.39 -38.80
C MET A 1 63.11 63.26 -37.83
N THR A 2 62.33 63.47 -36.77
CA THR A 2 61.08 64.25 -36.79
C THR A 2 60.18 63.62 -37.86
N TYR A 3 59.18 62.88 -37.37
CA TYR A 3 57.80 63.27 -37.64
C TYR A 3 57.33 63.00 -39.08
N ASN A 4 56.36 62.10 -39.23
CA ASN A 4 55.57 61.85 -40.46
C ASN A 4 56.06 60.80 -41.48
N LYS A 5 56.45 59.62 -41.01
CA LYS A 5 55.85 58.39 -41.60
C LYS A 5 55.15 57.48 -40.56
N ASN A 6 55.37 57.77 -39.28
CA ASN A 6 54.66 57.25 -38.10
C ASN A 6 53.18 57.68 -37.95
N ARG A 7 52.55 58.31 -38.96
CA ARG A 7 51.09 58.60 -38.98
C ARG A 7 50.29 57.88 -40.06
N LYS A 8 50.92 57.38 -41.15
CA LYS A 8 50.23 56.57 -42.17
C LYS A 8 50.33 55.05 -41.93
N ILE A 9 51.35 54.57 -41.20
CA ILE A 9 51.44 53.16 -40.78
C ILE A 9 50.65 52.90 -39.48
N ALA A 10 50.47 53.91 -38.63
CA ALA A 10 49.72 53.80 -37.37
C ALA A 10 48.19 53.72 -37.55
N MET A 11 47.64 54.29 -38.65
CA MET A 11 46.21 54.21 -38.94
C MET A 11 45.83 52.88 -39.64
N ILE A 12 46.75 52.28 -40.41
CA ILE A 12 46.59 50.95 -41.00
C ILE A 12 46.77 49.83 -39.95
N LYS A 13 47.60 50.05 -38.91
CA LYS A 13 47.71 49.12 -37.78
C LYS A 13 46.50 49.09 -36.84
N LYS A 14 45.73 50.18 -36.69
CA LYS A 14 44.51 50.15 -35.84
C LYS A 14 43.31 49.48 -36.49
N ILE A 15 43.15 49.57 -37.81
CA ILE A 15 42.04 48.89 -38.51
C ILE A 15 42.31 47.38 -38.64
N CYS A 16 43.56 46.95 -38.85
CA CYS A 16 43.92 45.52 -38.82
C CYS A 16 43.86 44.89 -37.42
N VAL A 17 44.14 45.63 -36.33
CA VAL A 17 44.09 45.06 -34.96
C VAL A 17 42.64 44.78 -34.52
N TYR A 18 41.65 45.58 -34.92
CA TYR A 18 40.26 45.24 -34.62
C TYR A 18 39.72 44.09 -35.48
N SER A 19 40.13 43.98 -36.75
CA SER A 19 39.74 42.85 -37.60
C SER A 19 40.45 41.55 -37.25
N ILE A 20 41.70 41.60 -36.76
CA ILE A 20 42.43 40.41 -36.27
C ILE A 20 41.90 39.98 -34.89
N CYS A 21 41.46 40.89 -34.01
CA CYS A 21 40.81 40.49 -32.75
C CYS A 21 39.45 39.81 -32.95
N LEU A 22 38.65 40.20 -33.95
CA LEU A 22 37.37 39.54 -34.26
C LEU A 22 37.55 38.19 -34.97
N VAL A 23 38.64 37.97 -35.71
CA VAL A 23 38.98 36.68 -36.32
C VAL A 23 39.73 35.76 -35.33
N ILE A 24 40.54 36.27 -34.40
CA ILE A 24 41.19 35.48 -33.35
C ILE A 24 40.17 34.99 -32.30
N ILE A 25 39.11 35.75 -32.02
CA ILE A 25 38.00 35.27 -31.18
C ILE A 25 37.18 34.17 -31.88
N SER A 26 37.26 34.04 -33.21
CA SER A 26 36.58 32.99 -33.99
C SER A 26 37.51 31.87 -34.52
N TYR A 27 38.82 31.88 -34.20
CA TYR A 27 39.81 30.85 -34.61
C TYR A 27 40.58 30.18 -33.45
N ILE A 28 40.22 30.44 -32.18
CA ILE A 28 40.70 29.61 -31.04
C ILE A 28 39.83 28.33 -30.87
N THR A 29 38.91 28.07 -31.81
CA THR A 29 38.38 26.74 -32.12
C THR A 29 39.35 26.01 -33.07
N GLY A 30 40.36 25.35 -32.51
CA GLY A 30 41.35 24.61 -33.30
C GLY A 30 42.36 23.84 -32.45
N CYS A 31 41.88 22.79 -31.79
CA CYS A 31 42.60 21.84 -30.95
C CYS A 31 44.06 21.53 -31.35
N LYS A 32 44.95 21.44 -30.34
CA LYS A 32 45.89 20.31 -30.10
C LYS A 32 46.88 20.65 -28.97
N PHE A 33 46.41 20.83 -27.73
CA PHE A 33 47.29 20.72 -26.55
C PHE A 33 46.59 20.31 -25.24
N PHE A 34 45.32 19.96 -25.29
CA PHE A 34 44.59 19.36 -24.18
C PHE A 34 43.93 18.09 -24.68
N ASN A 35 44.63 16.97 -24.53
CA ASN A 35 44.03 15.64 -24.71
C ASN A 35 43.67 14.99 -23.35
N GLN A 36 43.60 15.81 -22.29
CA GLN A 36 42.89 15.57 -21.03
C GLN A 36 42.22 16.92 -20.65
N PRO A 37 40.94 16.97 -20.29
CA PRO A 37 40.22 18.22 -20.03
C PRO A 37 40.84 18.96 -18.84
N MET A 38 41.02 20.28 -18.95
CA MET A 38 41.35 21.13 -17.80
C MET A 38 40.24 21.08 -16.72
N LEU A 39 39.04 20.62 -17.09
CA LEU A 39 37.96 20.31 -16.15
C LEU A 39 38.33 19.12 -15.25
N ASP A 40 38.82 18.00 -15.80
CA ASP A 40 39.22 16.82 -15.02
C ASP A 40 40.39 17.15 -14.08
N TYR A 41 41.34 17.97 -14.53
CA TYR A 41 42.45 18.44 -13.69
C TYR A 41 41.98 19.39 -12.57
N LEU A 42 41.00 20.27 -12.82
CA LEU A 42 40.46 21.16 -11.77
C LEU A 42 39.46 20.42 -10.85
N GLU A 43 38.70 19.46 -11.36
CA GLU A 43 37.83 18.56 -10.60
C GLU A 43 38.64 17.64 -9.69
N GLU A 44 39.82 17.17 -10.12
CA GLU A 44 40.69 16.37 -9.27
C GLU A 44 41.16 17.18 -8.05
N TRP A 45 41.47 18.47 -8.20
CA TRP A 45 41.88 19.32 -7.08
C TRP A 45 40.74 19.85 -6.21
N THR A 46 39.51 19.98 -6.74
CA THR A 46 38.33 20.40 -5.95
C THR A 46 37.51 19.24 -5.38
N ASN A 47 37.73 18.00 -5.83
CA ASN A 47 36.96 16.82 -5.41
C ASN A 47 37.83 15.67 -4.83
N THR A 48 39.15 15.82 -4.69
CA THR A 48 40.01 14.77 -4.10
C THR A 48 40.45 15.14 -2.70
N ALA A 49 40.15 14.27 -1.73
CA ALA A 49 40.68 14.40 -0.37
C ALA A 49 42.12 13.83 -0.30
N GLN A 50 43.05 14.56 0.31
CA GLN A 50 44.44 14.10 0.47
C GLN A 50 45.01 14.50 1.83
N VAL A 51 45.98 13.73 2.35
CA VAL A 51 46.70 14.07 3.58
C VAL A 51 47.72 15.19 3.29
N SER A 52 47.62 16.28 4.05
CA SER A 52 48.54 17.43 3.99
C SER A 52 49.73 17.27 4.94
N LYS A 53 49.46 16.80 6.17
CA LYS A 53 50.48 16.54 7.20
C LYS A 53 49.97 15.51 8.20
N HIS A 54 50.89 14.95 8.99
CA HIS A 54 50.55 14.13 10.15
C HIS A 54 51.21 14.70 11.42
N THR A 55 50.64 14.37 12.58
CA THR A 55 51.24 14.59 13.89
C THR A 55 51.05 13.35 14.76
N PHE A 56 51.95 13.17 15.71
CA PHE A 56 51.85 12.14 16.74
C PHE A 56 51.16 12.72 17.99
N ASP A 57 50.61 11.84 18.82
CA ASP A 57 50.01 12.16 20.12
C ASP A 57 51.03 12.65 21.16
N ASP A 58 52.31 12.38 20.94
CA ASP A 58 53.42 12.83 21.77
C ASP A 58 54.67 13.09 20.90
N THR A 59 55.73 13.59 21.52
CA THR A 59 57.05 13.73 20.88
C THR A 59 57.82 12.43 21.04
N TYR A 60 58.18 11.81 19.91
CA TYR A 60 58.89 10.54 19.89
C TYR A 60 60.31 10.68 19.32
N PRO A 61 61.27 9.85 19.78
CA PRO A 61 62.60 9.84 19.22
C PRO A 61 62.59 9.37 17.77
N VAL A 62 63.27 10.13 16.91
CA VAL A 62 63.45 9.83 15.50
C VAL A 62 64.88 9.38 15.29
N ILE A 63 65.06 8.16 14.75
CA ILE A 63 66.37 7.61 14.42
C ILE A 63 66.38 7.34 12.91
N GLY A 64 67.23 8.07 12.18
CA GLY A 64 67.13 8.12 10.71
C GLY A 64 65.84 8.83 10.28
N ASP A 65 65.07 8.20 9.38
CA ASP A 65 63.76 8.69 8.91
C ASP A 65 62.56 7.99 9.57
N ILE A 66 62.79 7.19 10.63
CA ILE A 66 61.76 6.37 11.29
C ILE A 66 61.48 6.90 12.71
N THR A 67 60.20 7.09 13.03
CA THR A 67 59.74 7.50 14.36
C THR A 67 59.54 6.27 15.26
N ASN A 68 60.17 6.26 16.44
CA ASN A 68 60.12 5.13 17.38
C ASN A 68 59.06 5.38 18.46
N ILE A 69 57.99 4.59 18.44
CA ILE A 69 56.80 4.80 19.28
C ILE A 69 56.70 3.71 20.36
N PRO A 70 56.33 4.05 21.63
CA PRO A 70 56.21 3.05 22.70
C PRO A 70 54.94 2.20 22.57
N SER A 71 55.07 0.89 22.75
CA SER A 71 53.95 -0.08 22.68
C SER A 71 53.02 -0.14 23.91
N GLY A 72 53.40 0.47 25.04
CA GLY A 72 52.74 0.24 26.34
C GLY A 72 51.37 0.91 26.57
N LYS A 73 50.88 1.72 25.62
CA LYS A 73 49.53 2.33 25.64
C LYS A 73 49.08 2.63 24.21
N ASP A 74 47.78 2.88 24.02
CA ASP A 74 47.25 3.28 22.72
C ASP A 74 47.93 4.56 22.25
N ARG A 75 48.36 4.58 20.99
CA ARG A 75 49.06 5.72 20.38
C ARG A 75 48.30 6.21 19.16
N VAL A 76 48.26 7.52 18.97
CA VAL A 76 47.42 8.13 17.93
C VAL A 76 48.27 8.89 16.93
N ILE A 77 48.13 8.53 15.66
CA ILE A 77 48.65 9.31 14.53
C ILE A 77 47.47 10.10 13.95
N THR A 78 47.57 11.42 14.01
CA THR A 78 46.54 12.33 13.49
C THR A 78 46.95 12.82 12.10
N TYR A 79 46.13 12.53 11.10
CA TYR A 79 46.28 12.99 9.73
C TYR A 79 45.39 14.20 9.48
N TYR A 80 46.00 15.30 9.04
CA TYR A 80 45.28 16.50 8.62
C TYR A 80 45.11 16.46 7.10
N LEU A 81 43.87 16.53 6.67
CA LEU A 81 43.45 16.45 5.29
C LEU A 81 43.24 17.83 4.69
N ILE A 82 43.41 17.90 3.37
CA ILE A 82 42.73 18.88 2.54
C ILE A 82 41.52 18.15 1.98
N ASN A 83 40.33 18.41 2.53
CA ASN A 83 39.06 17.81 2.12
C ASN A 83 38.07 18.90 1.66
N PRO A 84 38.21 19.42 0.43
CA PRO A 84 37.51 20.62 -0.04
C PRO A 84 35.98 20.50 -0.10
N GLN A 85 35.43 19.28 -0.17
CA GLN A 85 33.97 19.04 -0.17
C GLN A 85 33.45 18.50 1.17
N SER A 86 34.28 18.45 2.23
CA SER A 86 33.91 17.88 3.54
C SER A 86 33.33 16.46 3.45
N TYR A 87 33.86 15.63 2.55
CA TYR A 87 33.41 14.25 2.39
C TYR A 87 33.53 13.47 3.71
N THR A 88 32.52 12.65 4.00
CA THR A 88 32.66 11.53 4.94
C THR A 88 33.40 10.41 4.22
N LEU A 89 34.59 10.05 4.69
CA LEU A 89 35.53 9.18 3.97
C LEU A 89 35.55 7.77 4.57
N ASP A 90 35.60 6.75 3.71
CA ASP A 90 35.88 5.37 4.10
C ASP A 90 37.40 5.16 4.09
N SER A 91 37.99 5.07 5.27
CA SER A 91 39.45 5.05 5.45
C SER A 91 39.90 3.73 6.04
N SER A 92 40.91 3.11 5.42
CA SER A 92 41.47 1.83 5.84
C SER A 92 42.98 1.95 6.03
N VAL A 93 43.57 1.08 6.84
CA VAL A 93 45.02 1.03 7.08
C VAL A 93 45.57 -0.34 6.71
N THR A 94 46.76 -0.33 6.11
CA THR A 94 47.58 -1.51 5.84
C THR A 94 48.97 -1.29 6.43
N PHE A 95 49.66 -2.37 6.78
CA PHE A 95 50.98 -2.31 7.40
C PHE A 95 52.01 -3.00 6.51
N ALA A 96 53.23 -2.48 6.45
CA ALA A 96 54.27 -2.97 5.54
C ALA A 96 54.68 -4.45 5.77
N HIS A 97 54.38 -4.97 6.97
CA HIS A 97 54.67 -6.34 7.38
C HIS A 97 53.41 -7.09 7.85
N ASP A 98 52.29 -6.93 7.13
CA ASP A 98 50.98 -7.53 7.46
C ASP A 98 51.06 -9.07 7.68
N ASP A 99 51.90 -9.77 6.92
CA ASP A 99 52.10 -11.23 7.05
C ASP A 99 52.67 -11.66 8.41
N SER A 100 53.41 -10.78 9.10
CA SER A 100 53.94 -11.03 10.45
C SER A 100 52.92 -10.72 11.55
N LEU A 101 51.86 -9.97 11.22
CA LEU A 101 50.77 -9.57 12.12
C LEU A 101 49.60 -10.59 12.12
N VAL A 102 49.53 -11.48 11.12
CA VAL A 102 48.46 -12.48 10.91
C VAL A 102 48.65 -13.77 11.74
N VAL A 103 49.80 -13.94 12.42
CA VAL A 103 50.26 -15.22 13.02
C VAL A 103 49.31 -15.81 14.11
N ASN A 104 48.31 -15.07 14.62
CA ASN A 104 47.34 -15.56 15.62
C ASN A 104 45.85 -15.32 15.28
N ASN A 105 45.42 -15.42 14.01
CA ASN A 105 44.01 -15.20 13.57
C ASN A 105 43.47 -13.78 13.85
N LYS A 106 44.33 -12.76 13.86
CA LYS A 106 43.95 -11.34 14.01
C LYS A 106 44.23 -10.56 12.73
N THR A 107 43.44 -9.53 12.47
CA THR A 107 43.46 -8.66 11.27
C THR A 107 43.85 -7.23 11.63
N SER A 108 44.11 -6.36 10.64
CA SER A 108 44.49 -4.95 10.85
C SER A 108 43.53 -4.15 11.75
N SER A 109 42.25 -4.51 11.80
CA SER A 109 41.24 -3.90 12.69
C SER A 109 41.38 -4.29 14.17
N ASP A 110 42.08 -5.38 14.48
CA ASP A 110 42.25 -5.87 15.85
C ASP A 110 43.31 -5.08 16.62
N PHE A 111 44.26 -4.45 15.93
CA PHE A 111 45.37 -3.70 16.53
C PHE A 111 45.43 -2.24 16.08
N ALA A 112 44.57 -1.81 15.16
CA ALA A 112 44.43 -0.42 14.81
C ALA A 112 42.97 -0.04 14.49
N THR A 113 42.57 1.16 14.89
CA THR A 113 41.32 1.77 14.42
C THR A 113 41.61 3.04 13.66
N VAL A 114 40.86 3.27 12.59
CA VAL A 114 40.93 4.49 11.79
C VAL A 114 39.57 5.15 11.84
N GLU A 115 39.52 6.38 12.34
CA GLU A 115 38.27 7.12 12.48
C GLU A 115 38.44 8.55 11.95
N GLN A 116 37.51 8.98 11.10
CA GLN A 116 37.40 10.38 10.72
C GLN A 116 36.66 11.14 11.82
N ASP A 117 37.18 12.30 12.21
CA ASP A 117 36.58 13.11 13.27
C ASP A 117 35.12 13.50 12.94
N ALA A 118 34.24 13.39 13.94
CA ALA A 118 32.82 13.61 13.77
C ALA A 118 32.48 15.08 13.50
N THR A 119 33.25 16.02 14.07
CA THR A 119 33.02 17.47 14.00
C THR A 119 33.94 18.16 13.00
N ASP A 120 35.18 17.70 12.79
CA ASP A 120 36.10 18.24 11.76
C ASP A 120 36.47 17.19 10.71
N LYS A 121 35.78 17.22 9.56
CA LYS A 121 35.99 16.28 8.45
C LYS A 121 37.35 16.39 7.76
N ASN A 122 38.21 17.33 8.17
CA ASN A 122 39.60 17.41 7.74
C ASN A 122 40.56 16.59 8.62
N ILE A 123 40.07 15.83 9.60
CA ILE A 123 40.93 15.09 10.53
C ILE A 123 40.59 13.60 10.48
N ILE A 124 41.61 12.76 10.30
CA ILE A 124 41.53 11.30 10.52
C ILE A 124 42.51 10.92 11.63
N ARG A 125 42.07 10.07 12.56
CA ARG A 125 42.91 9.51 13.62
C ARG A 125 43.10 8.02 13.40
N LEU A 126 44.36 7.60 13.31
CA LEU A 126 44.76 6.21 13.39
C LEU A 126 45.22 5.94 14.83
N THR A 127 44.44 5.14 15.56
CA THR A 127 44.80 4.66 16.89
C THR A 127 45.44 3.29 16.76
N LEU A 128 46.72 3.20 17.08
CA LEU A 128 47.46 1.96 17.27
C LEU A 128 47.15 1.45 18.68
N LYS A 129 46.42 0.35 18.79
CA LYS A 129 45.92 -0.18 20.06
C LYS A 129 46.98 -0.96 20.82
N ASN A 130 47.00 -0.78 22.14
CA ASN A 130 47.73 -1.59 23.08
C ASN A 130 47.08 -2.98 23.18
N SER A 131 47.89 -4.04 23.28
CA SER A 131 47.40 -5.40 23.53
C SER A 131 48.18 -6.06 24.67
N VAL A 132 47.91 -5.61 25.90
CA VAL A 132 48.47 -6.22 27.12
C VAL A 132 47.72 -7.52 27.42
N GLY A 133 48.39 -8.67 27.20
CA GLY A 133 47.88 -9.98 27.62
C GLY A 133 48.52 -11.15 26.88
N ALA A 134 49.71 -11.59 27.33
CA ALA A 134 50.38 -12.89 27.15
C ALA A 134 50.40 -13.64 25.78
N THR A 135 49.76 -13.16 24.70
CA THR A 135 49.78 -13.75 23.34
C THR A 135 49.66 -12.71 22.21
N GLY A 136 49.92 -11.42 22.49
CA GLY A 136 49.78 -10.29 21.56
C GLY A 136 50.99 -10.08 20.62
N ILE A 137 50.72 -9.68 19.38
CA ILE A 137 51.57 -9.82 18.18
C ILE A 137 52.52 -8.61 17.97
N LEU A 138 53.19 -8.14 19.03
CA LEU A 138 54.38 -7.29 18.91
C LEU A 138 55.39 -7.68 20.02
N PRO A 139 56.18 -8.75 19.83
CA PRO A 139 57.12 -9.22 20.85
C PRO A 139 58.48 -8.59 20.63
N LEU A 140 58.78 -7.40 21.16
CA LEU A 140 59.97 -6.70 20.68
C LEU A 140 60.69 -5.96 21.79
N ASP A 141 61.44 -6.73 22.58
CA ASP A 141 62.66 -6.19 23.17
C ASP A 141 63.81 -6.47 22.18
N GLY A 142 64.56 -5.43 21.80
CA GLY A 142 65.56 -5.47 20.72
C GLY A 142 65.56 -4.17 19.91
N ASP A 143 65.91 -4.24 18.62
CA ASP A 143 65.98 -3.09 17.70
C ASP A 143 64.61 -2.55 17.23
N GLY A 144 63.49 -3.09 17.77
CA GLY A 144 62.09 -2.74 17.44
C GLY A 144 61.60 -3.28 16.08
N THR A 145 60.28 -3.43 15.88
CA THR A 145 59.71 -3.79 14.55
C THR A 145 59.17 -2.56 13.86
N GLU A 146 59.62 -2.37 12.62
CA GLU A 146 59.04 -1.40 11.72
C GLU A 146 57.69 -1.90 11.21
N ILE A 147 56.62 -1.17 11.48
CA ILE A 147 55.25 -1.52 11.06
C ILE A 147 54.72 -0.61 9.96
N THR A 148 55.34 0.56 9.77
CA THR A 148 55.09 1.56 8.71
C THR A 148 53.66 1.52 8.13
N PRO A 149 52.68 2.13 8.84
CA PRO A 149 51.29 2.17 8.39
C PRO A 149 51.12 2.98 7.11
N THR A 150 50.29 2.46 6.21
CA THR A 150 49.80 3.14 5.02
C THR A 150 48.29 3.29 5.10
N ILE A 151 47.81 4.52 5.25
CA ILE A 151 46.39 4.84 5.23
C ILE A 151 45.91 4.99 3.79
N THR A 152 44.78 4.37 3.46
CA THR A 152 44.10 4.42 2.17
C THR A 152 42.74 5.10 2.33
N ILE A 153 42.46 6.11 1.50
CA ILE A 153 41.25 6.93 1.59
C ILE A 153 40.32 6.66 0.39
N ARG A 154 39.05 6.37 0.65
CA ARG A 154 38.00 6.14 -0.35
C ARG A 154 36.72 6.94 -0.07
N GLU A 155 35.92 7.16 -1.10
CA GLU A 155 34.56 7.68 -0.96
C GLU A 155 33.56 6.52 -0.73
N PRO A 156 32.70 6.55 0.32
CA PRO A 156 31.94 5.36 0.75
C PRO A 156 30.90 4.84 -0.25
N ASN A 157 30.26 5.73 -1.01
CA ASN A 157 29.14 5.37 -1.87
C ASN A 157 29.59 4.89 -3.26
N SER A 158 30.65 5.48 -3.81
CA SER A 158 31.21 5.12 -5.12
C SER A 158 32.42 4.20 -5.05
N GLY A 159 33.07 4.08 -3.88
CA GLY A 159 34.34 3.36 -3.71
C GLY A 159 35.55 4.06 -4.35
N ARG A 160 35.39 5.31 -4.84
CA ARG A 160 36.44 6.09 -5.50
C ARG A 160 37.67 6.19 -4.60
N PHE A 161 38.84 5.79 -5.11
CA PHE A 161 40.12 5.87 -4.42
C PHE A 161 40.72 7.27 -4.53
N PHE A 162 41.00 7.91 -3.40
CA PHE A 162 41.58 9.26 -3.36
C PHE A 162 43.09 9.29 -3.16
N GLY A 163 43.69 8.21 -2.63
CA GLY A 163 45.13 8.07 -2.47
C GLY A 163 45.53 7.31 -1.22
N SER A 164 46.84 7.15 -1.04
CA SER A 164 47.44 6.53 0.14
C SER A 164 48.55 7.39 0.73
N TYR A 165 48.72 7.36 2.05
CA TYR A 165 49.76 8.11 2.75
C TYR A 165 50.46 7.20 3.77
N THR A 166 51.79 7.18 3.74
CA THR A 166 52.61 6.26 4.54
C THR A 166 53.41 7.04 5.58
N VAL A 167 53.44 6.53 6.82
CA VAL A 167 54.24 7.10 7.92
C VAL A 167 55.22 6.05 8.40
N PRO A 168 56.54 6.25 8.25
CA PRO A 168 57.54 5.34 8.78
C PRO A 168 57.49 5.29 10.31
N VAL A 169 57.11 4.14 10.86
CA VAL A 169 56.96 3.94 12.31
C VAL A 169 57.58 2.62 12.71
N ARG A 170 58.38 2.69 13.76
CA ARG A 170 58.87 1.53 14.50
C ARG A 170 58.24 1.50 15.88
N VAL A 171 57.83 0.32 16.31
CA VAL A 171 57.27 0.11 17.66
C VAL A 171 58.28 -0.66 18.50
N ASN A 172 58.60 -0.09 19.67
CA ASN A 172 59.47 -0.70 20.68
C ASN A 172 58.82 -0.62 22.08
N SER A 173 59.17 -1.52 22.98
CA SER A 173 58.85 -1.38 24.40
C SER A 173 59.75 -0.30 25.01
N ALA A 174 59.18 0.69 25.71
CA ALA A 174 60.01 1.63 26.48
C ALA A 174 60.64 0.89 27.68
N PRO A 175 61.85 1.27 28.15
CA PRO A 175 62.49 0.63 29.30
C PRO A 175 61.54 0.41 30.46
N ALA A 176 61.60 -0.75 31.11
CA ALA A 176 60.87 -0.98 32.36
C ALA A 176 61.19 0.12 33.41
N GLY A 177 60.19 0.46 34.21
CA GLY A 177 60.34 1.49 35.24
C GLY A 177 61.31 1.05 36.34
N ILE A 178 62.11 2.00 36.83
CA ILE A 178 62.94 1.81 38.02
C ILE A 178 62.04 1.68 39.26
N SER A 179 62.33 0.70 40.11
CA SER A 179 61.52 0.43 41.30
C SER A 179 62.25 0.85 42.58
N SER A 180 61.45 1.24 43.58
CA SER A 180 61.92 1.64 44.91
C SER A 180 62.98 2.77 44.93
N PRO A 181 62.82 3.89 44.18
CA PRO A 181 63.77 5.00 44.25
C PRO A 181 63.65 5.72 45.60
N ILE A 182 64.76 5.83 46.33
CA ILE A 182 64.82 6.51 47.61
C ILE A 182 66.13 7.30 47.73
N ILE A 183 66.07 8.45 48.42
CA ILE A 183 67.26 9.20 48.82
C ILE A 183 67.57 8.84 50.28
N LEU A 184 68.72 8.21 50.48
CA LEU A 184 69.25 7.84 51.80
C LEU A 184 70.36 8.81 52.24
N CYS A 185 70.69 8.76 53.53
CA CYS A 185 71.82 9.47 54.10
C CYS A 185 72.97 8.51 54.40
N ASN A 186 74.16 8.72 53.80
CA ASN A 186 75.40 8.06 54.24
C ASN A 186 75.86 8.74 55.54
N THR A 187 75.77 8.03 56.66
CA THR A 187 76.15 8.54 58.00
C THR A 187 77.64 8.52 58.26
N LYS A 188 78.41 7.73 57.50
CA LYS A 188 79.88 7.68 57.62
C LYS A 188 80.53 8.90 56.98
N ASP A 189 80.09 9.27 55.78
CA ASP A 189 80.69 10.35 54.98
C ASP A 189 79.83 11.64 55.01
N ASN A 190 78.68 11.59 55.69
CA ASN A 190 77.73 12.70 55.89
C ASN A 190 77.20 13.29 54.57
N THR A 191 76.90 12.44 53.58
CA THR A 191 76.44 12.81 52.24
C THR A 191 75.15 12.09 51.83
N TYR A 192 74.44 12.59 50.82
CA TYR A 192 73.27 11.91 50.24
C TYR A 192 73.67 10.76 49.32
N VAL A 193 72.85 9.70 49.30
CA VAL A 193 72.99 8.55 48.41
C VAL A 193 71.66 8.30 47.73
N ILE A 194 71.70 8.14 46.41
CA ILE A 194 70.52 7.83 45.60
C ILE A 194 70.50 6.33 45.39
N CYS A 195 69.45 5.67 45.89
CA CYS A 195 69.30 4.22 45.89
C CYS A 195 68.07 3.84 45.08
N PHE A 196 68.18 2.81 44.25
CA PHE A 196 67.05 2.25 43.52
C PHE A 196 67.34 0.82 43.05
N ASN A 197 66.28 0.07 42.73
CA ASN A 197 66.42 -1.25 42.11
C ASN A 197 66.26 -1.09 40.60
N MET A 198 67.26 -1.59 39.84
CA MET A 198 67.07 -1.75 38.40
C MET A 198 65.94 -2.76 38.15
N PRO A 199 65.11 -2.54 37.11
CA PRO A 199 64.12 -3.52 36.70
C PRO A 199 64.77 -4.88 36.41
N ASP A 200 64.05 -5.97 36.69
CA ASP A 200 64.53 -7.32 36.41
C ASP A 200 64.58 -7.55 34.90
N MET A 201 65.74 -7.97 34.41
CA MET A 201 66.01 -8.16 32.98
C MET A 201 66.00 -9.65 32.59
N ASN A 202 65.65 -10.56 33.51
CA ASN A 202 65.87 -12.01 33.36
C ASN A 202 64.63 -12.89 33.65
N THR A 203 63.41 -12.35 33.68
CA THR A 203 62.18 -13.18 33.76
C THR A 203 61.49 -13.30 32.40
N THR A 204 60.85 -14.45 32.18
CA THR A 204 60.46 -15.04 30.87
C THR A 204 59.34 -14.32 30.10
N SER A 205 59.19 -12.99 30.22
CA SER A 205 58.16 -12.27 29.46
C SER A 205 58.50 -10.88 28.94
N SER A 206 59.63 -10.24 29.29
CA SER A 206 60.18 -9.08 28.53
C SER A 206 61.65 -8.86 28.95
N ILE A 207 62.58 -8.81 28.01
CA ILE A 207 64.04 -8.77 28.19
C ILE A 207 64.61 -7.48 27.56
N HIS A 208 64.62 -6.31 28.23
CA HIS A 208 65.17 -5.05 27.68
C HIS A 208 66.71 -5.02 27.51
N ARG A 209 67.30 -5.89 26.69
CA ARG A 209 68.78 -6.03 26.56
C ARG A 209 69.49 -4.85 25.90
N ASP A 210 68.75 -3.82 25.51
CA ASP A 210 69.18 -2.73 24.65
C ASP A 210 69.24 -1.37 25.38
N ILE A 211 69.29 -1.34 26.72
CA ILE A 211 69.53 -0.10 27.48
C ILE A 211 70.90 0.48 27.14
N VAL A 212 70.93 1.72 26.63
CA VAL A 212 72.15 2.43 26.19
C VAL A 212 72.66 3.42 27.24
N SER A 213 71.78 4.03 28.04
CA SER A 213 72.22 4.95 29.10
C SER A 213 71.30 5.02 30.32
N LEU A 214 71.91 5.33 31.48
CA LEU A 214 71.24 5.71 32.72
C LEU A 214 71.70 7.13 33.09
N THR A 215 70.76 8.05 33.30
CA THR A 215 71.04 9.43 33.66
C THR A 215 70.27 9.84 34.91
N VAL A 216 70.97 10.30 35.95
CA VAL A 216 70.35 10.96 37.11
C VAL A 216 70.52 12.46 36.96
N SER A 217 69.41 13.18 36.86
CA SER A 217 69.37 14.62 36.67
C SER A 217 68.54 15.30 37.77
N GLY A 218 68.71 16.61 37.91
CA GLY A 218 67.94 17.42 38.87
C GLY A 218 68.50 17.45 40.30
N PHE A 219 69.51 16.65 40.63
CA PHE A 219 70.17 16.71 41.94
C PHE A 219 71.26 17.80 41.94
N TYR A 220 70.94 19.00 42.43
CA TYR A 220 71.88 20.14 42.58
C TYR A 220 72.66 20.50 41.32
N SER A 221 71.96 20.57 40.17
CA SER A 221 72.55 20.88 38.84
C SER A 221 73.62 19.89 38.34
N ASN A 222 73.93 18.84 39.11
CA ASN A 222 74.76 17.75 38.64
C ASN A 222 73.91 16.76 37.84
N THR A 223 74.48 16.28 36.73
CA THR A 223 73.93 15.17 35.95
C THR A 223 74.91 14.02 36.05
N TYR A 224 74.46 12.90 36.59
CA TYR A 224 75.25 11.67 36.65
C TYR A 224 74.81 10.78 35.49
N THR A 225 75.61 10.74 34.42
CA THR A 225 75.36 9.86 33.27
C THR A 225 76.25 8.64 33.35
N VAL A 226 75.66 7.46 33.21
CA VAL A 226 76.36 6.18 33.10
C VAL A 226 75.97 5.52 31.78
N THR A 227 76.94 5.34 30.88
CA THR A 227 76.74 4.71 29.57
C THR A 227 76.97 3.21 29.69
N ALA A 228 76.07 2.38 29.14
CA ALA A 228 76.23 0.92 29.15
C ALA A 228 77.08 0.45 27.94
N PRO A 229 77.99 -0.53 28.09
CA PRO A 229 78.65 -1.16 26.96
C PRO A 229 77.69 -2.10 26.22
N SER A 230 77.77 -2.11 24.89
CA SER A 230 77.01 -3.03 24.04
C SER A 230 77.44 -4.47 24.28
N ASP A 231 76.45 -5.32 24.56
CA ASP A 231 76.50 -6.77 24.75
C ASP A 231 77.07 -7.32 26.07
N SER A 232 76.16 -8.01 26.78
CA SER A 232 76.33 -9.02 27.84
C SER A 232 76.18 -8.58 29.31
N ASP A 233 75.51 -9.47 30.03
CA ASP A 233 74.99 -9.37 31.38
C ASP A 233 75.96 -8.82 32.45
N THR A 234 75.53 -7.72 33.08
CA THR A 234 75.71 -7.35 34.51
C THR A 234 76.95 -6.66 35.08
N ASN A 235 78.08 -6.39 34.40
CA ASN A 235 79.26 -5.85 35.13
C ASN A 235 79.96 -4.62 34.51
N GLY A 236 79.28 -3.84 33.68
CA GLY A 236 79.91 -2.77 32.88
C GLY A 236 79.69 -1.32 33.30
N LEU A 237 78.93 -1.00 34.35
CA LEU A 237 78.70 0.39 34.77
C LEU A 237 79.86 0.87 35.68
N THR A 238 80.88 1.51 35.11
CA THR A 238 81.97 2.13 35.90
C THR A 238 81.42 3.25 36.80
N GLY A 239 81.49 3.05 38.12
CA GLY A 239 81.03 4.02 39.14
C GLY A 239 79.86 3.55 40.02
N VAL A 240 79.26 2.40 39.72
CA VAL A 240 78.17 1.82 40.52
C VAL A 240 78.73 0.92 41.63
N VAL A 241 78.33 1.14 42.88
CA VAL A 241 78.73 0.31 44.02
C VAL A 241 77.72 -0.82 44.22
N ASN A 242 78.10 -2.05 43.87
CA ASN A 242 77.25 -3.25 43.96
C ASN A 242 77.23 -3.93 45.34
N SER A 243 77.70 -3.29 46.41
CA SER A 243 77.73 -3.90 47.75
C SER A 243 77.25 -2.94 48.86
N TYR A 244 76.09 -3.25 49.43
CA TYR A 244 75.45 -2.53 50.54
C TYR A 244 75.86 -3.17 51.89
N ASN A 245 76.48 -2.39 52.79
CA ASN A 245 76.72 -2.79 54.18
C ASN A 245 75.89 -1.88 55.10
N ASP A 246 74.88 -2.47 55.73
CA ASP A 246 73.68 -1.86 56.31
C ASP A 246 73.93 -0.83 57.43
N THR A 247 75.14 -0.76 58.00
CA THR A 247 75.38 0.02 59.23
C THR A 247 75.71 1.50 59.01
N ASN A 248 76.02 1.92 57.77
CA ASN A 248 76.49 3.28 57.48
C ASN A 248 75.46 4.18 56.78
N TYR A 249 74.19 3.74 56.64
CA TYR A 249 73.14 4.54 55.99
C TYR A 249 71.93 4.70 56.92
N ARG A 250 71.37 5.90 57.03
CA ARG A 250 70.13 6.17 57.78
C ARG A 250 69.05 6.65 56.80
N GLU A 251 67.85 6.12 56.97
CA GLU A 251 66.65 6.53 56.24
C GLU A 251 66.11 7.87 56.77
N VAL A 252 65.51 8.66 55.87
CA VAL A 252 64.87 9.93 56.23
C VAL A 252 63.40 9.72 56.64
N ASN A 253 62.70 8.71 56.12
CA ASN A 253 61.35 8.29 56.57
C ASN A 253 61.00 6.87 56.06
N GLY A 254 61.09 5.84 56.92
CA GLY A 254 60.59 4.48 56.64
C GLY A 254 61.58 3.52 55.95
N SER A 255 61.33 2.21 56.15
CA SER A 255 62.28 1.13 55.83
C SER A 255 62.39 0.82 54.33
N PHE A 256 63.56 1.04 53.74
CA PHE A 256 63.90 0.55 52.40
C PHE A 256 64.22 -0.94 52.48
N VAL A 257 63.27 -1.78 52.04
CA VAL A 257 63.50 -3.22 51.92
C VAL A 257 64.11 -3.50 50.54
N GLY A 258 65.41 -3.25 50.41
CA GLY A 258 66.17 -3.67 49.22
C GLY A 258 66.17 -5.20 49.12
N ASN A 259 65.51 -5.75 48.09
CA ASN A 259 65.54 -7.19 47.86
C ASN A 259 66.95 -7.59 47.38
N LYS A 260 67.72 -8.28 48.24
CA LYS A 260 69.14 -8.66 48.01
C LYS A 260 69.38 -9.63 46.84
N THR A 261 68.37 -9.88 46.00
CA THR A 261 68.44 -10.82 44.86
C THR A 261 68.32 -10.14 43.49
N SER A 262 68.04 -8.83 43.42
CA SER A 262 67.90 -8.05 42.18
C SER A 262 68.93 -6.92 42.08
N ARG A 263 69.25 -6.50 40.85
CA ARG A 263 70.34 -5.58 40.45
C ARG A 263 70.19 -4.16 41.07
N PHE A 264 70.57 -4.01 42.34
CA PHE A 264 70.55 -2.74 43.09
C PHE A 264 71.61 -1.73 42.60
N VAL A 265 71.25 -0.45 42.57
CA VAL A 265 72.15 0.66 42.23
C VAL A 265 72.13 1.71 43.34
N ALA A 266 73.32 2.00 43.88
CA ALA A 266 73.57 3.14 44.76
C ALA A 266 74.56 4.11 44.10
N ILE A 267 74.19 5.38 44.03
CA ILE A 267 75.03 6.46 43.52
C ILE A 267 75.36 7.39 44.69
N GLU A 268 76.64 7.39 45.10
CA GLU A 268 77.12 8.35 46.08
C GLU A 268 77.22 9.73 45.44
N THR A 269 76.48 10.70 46.01
CA THR A 269 76.40 12.03 45.40
C THR A 269 77.56 12.94 45.81
N GLY A 270 78.25 12.63 46.91
CA GLY A 270 79.28 13.50 47.50
C GLY A 270 78.75 14.81 48.11
N ILE A 271 77.43 15.02 48.16
CA ILE A 271 76.80 16.26 48.64
C ILE A 271 76.44 16.15 50.12
N SER A 272 76.90 17.10 50.95
CA SER A 272 76.69 17.09 52.40
C SER A 272 75.24 17.27 52.84
N LEU A 273 74.79 16.51 53.86
CA LEU A 273 73.41 16.43 54.35
C LEU A 273 72.75 17.73 54.87
N ASN A 274 73.52 18.83 54.99
CA ASN A 274 73.04 20.09 55.61
C ASN A 274 72.83 21.22 54.59
N THR A 275 72.83 20.93 53.29
CA THR A 275 72.86 21.97 52.26
C THR A 275 71.50 22.40 51.73
N VAL A 276 70.42 21.59 51.84
CA VAL A 276 69.05 21.96 51.40
C VAL A 276 67.99 21.27 52.28
N SER A 277 66.80 21.86 52.39
CA SER A 277 65.68 21.35 53.16
C SER A 277 65.03 20.09 52.57
N GLU A 278 65.05 19.91 51.24
CA GLU A 278 64.29 18.86 50.53
C GLU A 278 64.99 18.43 49.21
N PRO A 279 65.82 17.37 49.23
CA PRO A 279 66.51 16.88 48.04
C PRO A 279 65.60 16.01 47.14
N GLN A 280 65.58 16.26 45.83
CA GLN A 280 64.85 15.47 44.82
C GLN A 280 65.72 15.22 43.58
N CYS A 281 65.59 14.07 42.93
CA CYS A 281 66.25 13.78 41.65
C CYS A 281 65.37 12.93 40.73
N THR A 282 65.62 13.01 39.42
CA THR A 282 64.99 12.17 38.41
C THR A 282 66.02 11.21 37.83
N ILE A 283 65.73 9.90 37.91
CA ILE A 283 66.55 8.83 37.36
C ILE A 283 65.90 8.39 36.05
N THR A 284 66.62 8.44 34.94
CA THR A 284 66.14 8.16 33.59
C THR A 284 66.94 7.02 32.96
N LEU A 285 66.27 5.98 32.46
CA LEU A 285 66.84 4.97 31.57
C LEU A 285 66.54 5.33 30.12
N THR A 286 67.44 5.00 29.20
CA THR A 286 67.26 5.20 27.76
C THR A 286 67.69 3.94 27.00
N ASP A 287 66.82 3.41 26.13
CA ASP A 287 67.09 2.26 25.27
C ASP A 287 67.81 2.64 23.96
N SER A 288 68.04 1.64 23.10
CA SER A 288 68.70 1.78 21.80
C SER A 288 67.83 2.48 20.75
N SER A 289 66.52 2.47 20.95
CA SER A 289 65.50 3.16 20.15
C SER A 289 65.26 4.61 20.62
N GLY A 290 65.97 5.07 21.66
CA GLY A 290 65.87 6.39 22.24
C GLY A 290 64.68 6.61 23.18
N LEU A 291 63.89 5.57 23.47
CA LEU A 291 62.77 5.62 24.41
C LEU A 291 63.29 5.67 25.85
N THR A 292 62.59 6.41 26.71
CA THR A 292 63.02 6.62 28.09
C THR A 292 61.98 6.19 29.12
N SER A 293 62.46 5.75 30.28
CA SER A 293 61.65 5.63 31.49
C SER A 293 62.29 6.46 32.59
N ALA A 294 61.49 7.25 33.31
CA ALA A 294 61.99 8.15 34.34
C ALA A 294 61.22 7.94 35.65
N VAL A 295 61.93 7.95 36.77
CA VAL A 295 61.33 7.93 38.10
C VAL A 295 61.98 8.98 38.98
N THR A 296 61.19 9.59 39.84
CA THR A 296 61.66 10.62 40.75
C THR A 296 61.88 10.04 42.15
N ALA A 297 63.07 10.23 42.71
CA ALA A 297 63.39 9.89 44.09
C ALA A 297 63.24 11.13 44.99
N SER A 298 62.58 10.97 46.14
CA SER A 298 62.35 12.03 47.13
C SER A 298 62.43 11.46 48.56
N THR A 299 62.48 12.33 49.57
CA THR A 299 62.41 12.00 51.00
C THR A 299 60.97 11.91 51.56
N GLU A 300 59.93 11.99 50.72
CA GLU A 300 58.50 11.98 51.08
C GLU A 300 57.80 10.65 50.69
N ALA A 301 56.79 10.20 51.47
CA ALA A 301 56.01 8.99 51.16
C ALA A 301 55.03 9.22 49.98
N PRO A 302 54.85 8.25 49.06
CA PRO A 302 54.03 8.46 47.87
C PRO A 302 52.51 8.51 48.17
N PRO A 303 51.72 9.33 47.44
CA PRO A 303 50.26 9.37 47.54
C PRO A 303 49.61 8.09 46.97
N LEU A 304 48.37 7.77 47.41
CA LEU A 304 47.59 6.65 46.85
C LEU A 304 47.26 6.90 45.36
N PRO A 305 47.05 5.85 44.55
CA PRO A 305 46.53 5.99 43.19
C PRO A 305 45.11 6.58 43.20
N ALA A 306 44.83 7.47 42.25
CA ALA A 306 43.51 8.04 42.04
C ALA A 306 42.46 6.95 41.73
N VAL A 307 41.22 7.15 42.17
CA VAL A 307 40.09 6.28 41.83
C VAL A 307 39.80 6.44 40.34
N THR A 308 39.55 5.34 39.63
CA THR A 308 39.15 5.36 38.21
C THR A 308 37.67 5.05 38.08
N ALA A 309 37.00 5.73 37.13
CA ALA A 309 35.63 5.41 36.74
C ALA A 309 35.65 4.75 35.36
N SER A 310 34.87 3.68 35.21
CA SER A 310 34.77 2.91 33.96
C SER A 310 33.30 2.73 33.58
N PHE A 311 33.03 2.76 32.28
CA PHE A 311 31.72 2.49 31.70
C PHE A 311 31.81 1.24 30.82
N GLY A 312 30.73 0.47 30.73
CA GLY A 312 30.52 -0.39 29.56
C GLY A 312 30.45 0.50 28.32
N SER A 313 31.07 0.10 27.21
CA SER A 313 31.19 0.88 25.98
C SER A 313 29.91 1.65 25.58
N GLY A 314 29.90 2.98 25.66
CA GLY A 314 28.81 3.85 25.21
C GLY A 314 28.69 5.18 25.97
N THR A 315 28.09 6.20 25.33
CA THR A 315 27.69 7.47 25.98
C THR A 315 26.69 7.21 27.12
N LEU A 316 26.69 8.09 28.14
CA LEU A 316 25.85 8.00 29.35
C LEU A 316 24.34 8.05 29.05
N GLU A 317 23.77 6.91 28.66
CA GLU A 317 22.33 6.70 28.71
C GLU A 317 21.88 6.51 30.17
N PRO A 318 20.74 7.07 30.60
CA PRO A 318 20.20 6.82 31.92
C PRO A 318 20.07 5.32 32.18
N SER A 319 20.41 4.89 33.40
CA SER A 319 20.44 3.51 33.88
C SER A 319 21.66 2.66 33.48
N VAL A 320 22.68 3.20 32.80
CA VAL A 320 23.98 2.52 32.64
C VAL A 320 24.82 2.67 33.93
N PRO A 321 25.29 1.58 34.56
CA PRO A 321 26.12 1.66 35.75
C PRO A 321 27.50 2.24 35.44
N VAL A 322 27.98 3.13 36.32
CA VAL A 322 29.35 3.64 36.34
C VAL A 322 30.10 2.96 37.46
N THR A 323 31.13 2.18 37.12
CA THR A 323 31.89 1.40 38.11
C THR A 323 33.19 2.11 38.51
N PHE A 324 33.39 2.27 39.82
CA PHE A 324 34.55 2.92 40.43
C PHE A 324 35.51 1.87 41.00
N ASN A 325 36.76 1.89 40.53
CA ASN A 325 37.79 0.91 40.86
C ASN A 325 39.09 1.56 41.36
N GLN A 326 39.84 0.81 42.17
CA GLN A 326 41.21 1.13 42.59
C GLN A 326 42.10 -0.12 42.54
N GLU A 327 43.39 0.04 42.19
CA GLU A 327 44.34 -1.07 41.98
C GLU A 327 45.03 -1.61 43.25
N THR A 328 44.95 -0.91 44.38
CA THR A 328 45.69 -1.26 45.61
C THR A 328 44.90 -2.20 46.53
N ALA A 329 45.50 -3.32 46.94
CA ALA A 329 44.90 -4.19 47.96
C ALA A 329 44.94 -3.51 49.35
N ASN A 330 43.80 -3.49 50.06
CA ASN A 330 43.60 -3.02 51.45
C ASN A 330 43.28 -1.52 51.69
N SER A 331 42.86 -0.75 50.69
CA SER A 331 42.31 0.62 50.86
C SER A 331 40.78 0.65 50.81
N THR A 332 40.17 1.68 51.43
CA THR A 332 38.71 1.91 51.38
C THR A 332 38.40 3.02 50.39
N ILE A 333 37.46 2.80 49.46
CA ILE A 333 36.92 3.84 48.58
C ILE A 333 35.69 4.45 49.26
N THR A 334 35.67 5.78 49.35
CA THR A 334 34.52 6.57 49.81
C THR A 334 34.05 7.46 48.66
N LEU A 335 32.83 7.25 48.16
CA LEU A 335 32.21 8.11 47.15
C LEU A 335 31.22 9.05 47.83
N THR A 336 31.38 10.36 47.68
CA THR A 336 30.43 11.38 48.13
C THR A 336 29.71 11.98 46.93
N LEU A 337 28.38 11.94 46.94
CA LEU A 337 27.53 12.42 45.85
C LEU A 337 27.02 13.85 46.11
N SER A 338 26.93 14.66 45.05
CA SER A 338 26.29 15.99 45.12
C SER A 338 24.77 15.92 45.32
N SER A 339 24.15 14.79 44.95
CA SER A 339 22.75 14.48 45.18
C SER A 339 22.57 12.96 45.18
N THR A 340 21.75 12.47 46.10
CA THR A 340 21.34 11.06 46.16
C THR A 340 20.03 10.80 45.42
N GLU A 341 19.37 11.86 44.95
CA GLU A 341 18.11 11.75 44.24
C GLU A 341 18.33 11.23 42.82
N GLY A 342 17.74 10.09 42.50
CA GLY A 342 17.86 9.48 41.16
C GLY A 342 19.14 8.67 40.94
N VAL A 343 19.81 8.25 42.02
CA VAL A 343 21.03 7.44 41.98
C VAL A 343 20.82 6.13 42.74
N SER A 344 21.23 5.00 42.15
CA SER A 344 21.35 3.73 42.85
C SER A 344 22.79 3.28 42.94
N VAL A 345 23.09 2.51 43.99
CA VAL A 345 24.44 2.03 44.31
C VAL A 345 24.44 0.52 44.42
N SER A 346 25.44 -0.15 43.84
CA SER A 346 25.71 -1.57 44.03
C SER A 346 27.19 -1.81 44.37
N GLY A 347 27.50 -2.90 45.06
CA GLY A 347 28.88 -3.26 45.42
C GLY A 347 29.49 -2.56 46.65
N GLY A 348 28.69 -1.81 47.44
CA GLY A 348 29.16 -1.13 48.66
C GLY A 348 28.04 -0.85 49.67
N SER A 349 28.39 -0.32 50.85
CA SER A 349 27.43 0.15 51.86
C SER A 349 27.11 1.63 51.66
N PHE A 350 25.81 1.97 51.66
CA PHE A 350 25.34 3.34 51.44
C PHE A 350 24.76 3.95 52.72
N THR A 351 25.28 5.12 53.10
CA THR A 351 24.79 5.86 54.29
C THR A 351 24.76 7.36 53.97
N GLY A 352 23.58 7.97 53.97
CA GLY A 352 23.42 9.37 53.61
C GLY A 352 23.75 9.62 52.14
N ASP A 353 24.70 10.53 51.89
CA ASP A 353 25.26 10.93 50.59
C ASP A 353 26.55 10.18 50.21
N THR A 354 26.89 9.16 51.00
CA THR A 354 28.21 8.51 50.94
C THR A 354 28.10 7.00 50.71
N ALA A 355 28.84 6.48 49.73
CA ALA A 355 29.00 5.05 49.45
C ALA A 355 30.42 4.58 49.81
N THR A 356 30.56 3.48 50.55
CA THR A 356 31.86 2.94 50.97
C THR A 356 32.04 1.47 50.60
N GLY A 357 33.26 1.08 50.21
CA GLY A 357 33.59 -0.29 49.79
C GLY A 357 35.06 -0.49 49.41
N SER A 358 35.46 -1.74 49.14
CA SER A 358 36.84 -2.16 48.91
C SER A 358 37.18 -2.40 47.42
N SER A 359 36.68 -1.54 46.51
CA SER A 359 36.70 -1.65 45.02
C SER A 359 35.44 -2.29 44.40
N GLY A 360 35.06 -1.86 43.19
CA GLY A 360 33.89 -2.36 42.45
C GLY A 360 32.54 -1.68 42.76
N ILE A 361 32.55 -0.49 43.37
CA ILE A 361 31.31 0.25 43.67
C ILE A 361 30.73 0.79 42.36
N SER A 362 29.46 0.47 42.05
CA SER A 362 28.80 0.96 40.84
C SER A 362 27.67 1.93 41.17
N LEU A 363 27.61 3.05 40.47
CA LEU A 363 26.55 4.07 40.56
C LEU A 363 25.72 4.07 39.28
N THR A 364 24.40 3.99 39.40
CA THR A 364 23.48 4.06 38.26
C THR A 364 22.62 5.31 38.40
N PHE A 365 22.62 6.16 37.38
CA PHE A 365 21.87 7.43 37.37
C PHE A 365 20.64 7.32 36.48
N PHE A 366 19.46 7.61 37.00
CA PHE A 366 18.18 7.41 36.30
C PHE A 366 17.28 8.65 36.28
N LYS A 367 17.70 9.75 36.89
CA LYS A 367 17.00 11.05 36.83
C LYS A 367 17.85 12.05 36.05
N LYS A 368 17.18 12.93 35.29
CA LYS A 368 17.82 14.04 34.56
C LYS A 368 18.54 14.97 35.54
N GLY A 369 19.80 15.28 35.25
CA GLY A 369 20.59 16.16 36.09
C GLY A 369 22.10 16.03 35.86
N THR A 370 22.84 16.93 36.48
CA THR A 370 24.30 16.85 36.55
C THR A 370 24.69 16.41 37.95
N TYR A 371 25.36 15.27 38.03
CA TYR A 371 25.82 14.64 39.25
C TYR A 371 27.32 14.80 39.38
N THR A 372 27.77 15.27 40.53
CA THR A 372 29.19 15.32 40.88
C THR A 372 29.46 14.23 41.90
N VAL A 373 30.39 13.32 41.58
CA VAL A 373 30.83 12.24 42.46
C VAL A 373 32.27 12.53 42.86
N THR A 374 32.50 12.73 44.15
CA THR A 374 33.83 12.88 44.73
C THR A 374 34.27 11.55 45.30
N ALA A 375 35.24 10.91 44.66
CA ALA A 375 35.81 9.64 45.09
C ALA A 375 37.09 9.88 45.89
N THR A 376 37.12 9.43 47.15
CA THR A 376 38.28 9.51 48.04
C THR A 376 38.80 8.11 48.32
N ALA A 377 40.08 7.87 48.05
CA ALA A 377 40.78 6.67 48.49
C ALA A 377 41.54 6.96 49.79
N GLY A 378 41.28 6.17 50.84
CA GLY A 378 41.94 6.32 52.14
C GLY A 378 42.07 5.00 52.91
N GLY A 379 43.05 4.93 53.83
CA GLY A 379 43.15 3.82 54.80
C GLY A 379 44.51 3.20 55.12
N ILE A 380 45.64 3.80 54.73
CA ILE A 380 46.98 3.28 55.12
C ILE A 380 47.71 4.31 55.98
N SER A 381 48.17 3.90 57.16
CA SER A 381 48.91 4.75 58.12
C SER A 381 50.12 5.42 57.43
N GLY A 382 50.12 6.75 57.40
CA GLY A 382 51.23 7.55 56.86
C GLY A 382 51.14 7.91 55.36
N SER A 383 50.11 7.43 54.63
CA SER A 383 49.85 7.83 53.25
C SER A 383 48.92 9.06 53.18
N GLN A 384 49.13 9.93 52.20
CA GLN A 384 48.18 11.01 51.88
C GLN A 384 46.95 10.44 51.14
N ASP A 385 45.74 10.80 51.57
CA ASP A 385 44.49 10.46 50.88
C ASP A 385 44.47 11.11 49.49
N THR A 386 43.77 10.48 48.54
CA THR A 386 43.69 10.99 47.17
C THR A 386 42.23 11.13 46.76
N THR A 387 41.85 12.33 46.32
CA THR A 387 40.48 12.65 45.94
C THR A 387 40.40 12.93 44.44
N THR A 388 39.38 12.38 43.77
CA THR A 388 39.09 12.62 42.36
C THR A 388 37.62 12.93 42.17
N THR A 389 37.31 13.98 41.43
CA THR A 389 35.93 14.41 41.16
C THR A 389 35.54 14.07 39.74
N PHE A 390 34.38 13.43 39.60
CA PHE A 390 33.77 13.07 38.32
C PHE A 390 32.42 13.79 38.16
N THR A 391 32.11 14.22 36.94
CA THR A 391 30.83 14.86 36.62
C THR A 391 30.11 14.05 35.55
N TYR A 392 28.86 13.68 35.84
CA TYR A 392 27.99 12.90 34.95
C TYR A 392 26.73 13.71 34.66
N THR A 393 26.42 13.93 33.37
CA THR A 393 25.19 14.60 32.96
C THR A 393 24.26 13.60 32.32
N VAL A 394 23.08 13.42 32.93
CA VAL A 394 22.01 12.56 32.42
C VAL A 394 20.99 13.44 31.69
N PRO A 395 20.79 13.24 30.37
CA PRO A 395 20.00 14.16 29.53
C PRO A 395 18.48 14.05 29.77
N TYR A 396 17.99 12.89 30.20
CA TYR A 396 16.57 12.63 30.49
C TYR A 396 16.43 11.57 31.58
N SER A 397 15.31 11.57 32.30
CA SER A 397 15.03 10.55 33.32
C SER A 397 14.54 9.25 32.66
N ALA A 398 14.98 8.07 33.11
CA ALA A 398 14.49 6.79 32.61
C ALA A 398 14.38 5.72 33.70
N VAL A 399 13.25 5.01 33.77
CA VAL A 399 12.98 3.97 34.77
C VAL A 399 12.27 2.76 34.15
N TYR A 400 12.30 1.64 34.87
CA TYR A 400 11.75 0.35 34.43
C TYR A 400 10.59 -0.08 35.32
N ILE A 401 9.56 -0.67 34.71
CA ILE A 401 8.43 -1.29 35.40
C ILE A 401 8.21 -2.72 34.92
N SER A 402 7.77 -3.58 35.84
CA SER A 402 7.49 -4.99 35.59
C SER A 402 6.33 -5.50 36.44
N GLU A 403 5.62 -6.50 35.95
CA GLU A 403 4.53 -7.18 36.67
C GLU A 403 5.01 -7.78 38.01
N ASN A 404 6.28 -8.21 38.05
CA ASN A 404 6.95 -8.79 39.22
C ASN A 404 7.84 -7.78 39.95
N GLY A 405 7.74 -6.49 39.61
CA GLY A 405 8.53 -5.41 40.21
C GLY A 405 8.10 -5.09 41.65
N SER A 406 8.83 -4.16 42.27
CA SER A 406 8.55 -3.67 43.62
C SER A 406 8.52 -2.15 43.65
N ASN A 407 7.47 -1.55 44.23
CA ASN A 407 7.41 -0.09 44.42
C ASN A 407 8.40 0.45 45.47
N ASN A 408 9.06 -0.46 46.22
CA ASN A 408 10.18 -0.15 47.10
C ASN A 408 11.54 -0.38 46.42
N GLY A 409 11.53 -0.88 45.17
CA GLY A 409 12.74 -1.10 44.38
C GLY A 409 13.32 0.20 43.83
N GLN A 410 14.34 0.07 42.99
CA GLN A 410 15.13 1.19 42.47
C GLN A 410 14.70 1.69 41.09
N GLY A 411 13.81 0.98 40.40
CA GLY A 411 13.36 1.34 39.05
C GLY A 411 14.39 1.06 37.96
N THR A 412 15.29 0.10 38.19
CA THR A 412 16.34 -0.33 37.24
C THR A 412 15.89 -1.59 36.47
N PRO A 413 16.58 -2.00 35.38
CA PRO A 413 16.21 -3.22 34.65
C PRO A 413 16.15 -4.50 35.49
N ILE A 414 16.98 -4.59 36.54
CA ILE A 414 17.07 -5.76 37.44
C ILE A 414 16.25 -5.59 38.73
N ASP A 415 15.79 -4.38 39.04
CA ASP A 415 14.92 -4.07 40.19
C ASP A 415 13.86 -3.03 39.78
N PRO A 416 12.92 -3.40 38.89
CA PRO A 416 11.93 -2.50 38.32
C PRO A 416 10.81 -2.16 39.32
N PHE A 417 10.13 -1.03 39.12
CA PHE A 417 8.93 -0.70 39.88
C PHE A 417 7.74 -1.59 39.51
N ALA A 418 6.82 -1.79 40.45
CA ALA A 418 5.62 -2.59 40.22
C ALA A 418 4.51 -1.84 39.47
N THR A 419 4.54 -0.50 39.47
CA THR A 419 3.42 0.32 38.98
C THR A 419 3.89 1.52 38.17
N LEU A 420 3.10 1.85 37.14
CA LEU A 420 3.32 3.04 36.31
C LEU A 420 3.30 4.33 37.14
N LYS A 421 2.37 4.45 38.11
CA LYS A 421 2.27 5.61 38.99
C LYS A 421 3.59 5.88 39.72
N LYS A 422 4.20 4.85 40.32
CA LYS A 422 5.46 4.99 41.06
C LYS A 422 6.63 5.37 40.14
N ALA A 423 6.68 4.79 38.94
CA ALA A 423 7.68 5.15 37.94
C ALA A 423 7.61 6.63 37.58
N ILE A 424 6.41 7.14 37.27
CA ILE A 424 6.23 8.54 36.87
C ILE A 424 6.47 9.51 38.03
N GLU A 425 6.03 9.19 39.25
CA GLU A 425 6.39 9.96 40.46
C GLU A 425 7.91 10.09 40.67
N THR A 426 8.69 9.11 40.17
CA THR A 426 10.15 9.09 40.31
C THR A 426 10.86 9.92 39.24
N ILE A 427 10.40 9.85 37.99
CA ILE A 427 11.01 10.60 36.88
C ILE A 427 10.52 12.04 36.77
N GLY A 428 9.36 12.36 37.33
CA GLY A 428 8.67 13.64 37.16
C GLY A 428 7.73 13.64 35.94
N ASP A 429 7.45 14.81 35.40
CA ASP A 429 6.58 14.97 34.21
C ASP A 429 7.35 14.87 32.88
N GLU A 430 8.66 14.61 32.92
CA GLU A 430 9.52 14.38 31.75
C GLU A 430 10.39 13.11 31.90
N GLY A 431 10.35 12.21 30.92
CA GLY A 431 11.24 11.04 30.88
C GLY A 431 10.69 9.83 30.12
N VAL A 432 11.39 8.70 30.25
CA VAL A 432 11.07 7.43 29.60
C VAL A 432 10.73 6.36 30.64
N VAL A 433 9.62 5.64 30.45
CA VAL A 433 9.28 4.46 31.23
C VAL A 433 9.34 3.23 30.34
N TYR A 434 10.25 2.32 30.69
CA TYR A 434 10.41 1.03 30.04
C TYR A 434 9.53 -0.02 30.74
N VAL A 435 8.72 -0.73 29.97
CA VAL A 435 7.73 -1.69 30.46
C VAL A 435 8.13 -3.09 30.02
N THR A 436 8.19 -4.04 30.95
CA THR A 436 8.40 -5.46 30.64
C THR A 436 7.28 -6.32 31.24
N GLY A 437 6.76 -7.26 30.47
CA GLY A 437 5.62 -8.09 30.90
C GLY A 437 4.29 -7.34 30.88
N ASP A 438 3.26 -7.87 31.56
CA ASP A 438 1.91 -7.27 31.62
C ASP A 438 1.70 -6.53 32.94
N VAL A 439 1.89 -5.21 32.92
CA VAL A 439 1.76 -4.37 34.12
C VAL A 439 0.34 -3.83 34.25
N ASN A 440 -0.32 -4.19 35.35
CA ASN A 440 -1.67 -3.73 35.66
C ASN A 440 -1.67 -2.27 36.17
N VAL A 441 -2.34 -1.38 35.45
CA VAL A 441 -2.61 0.01 35.81
C VAL A 441 -3.93 0.06 36.59
N ALA A 442 -3.84 0.00 37.91
CA ALA A 442 -5.01 -0.13 38.80
C ALA A 442 -5.96 1.08 38.76
N SER A 443 -5.46 2.26 38.39
CA SER A 443 -6.23 3.49 38.22
C SER A 443 -5.67 4.26 37.04
N GLU A 444 -6.53 4.95 36.27
CA GLU A 444 -6.08 5.76 35.14
C GLU A 444 -4.97 6.75 35.54
N TYR A 445 -3.94 6.87 34.69
CA TYR A 445 -2.89 7.85 34.90
C TYR A 445 -3.23 9.15 34.19
N SER A 446 -3.28 10.26 34.93
CA SER A 446 -3.57 11.59 34.38
C SER A 446 -2.28 12.36 34.11
N HIS A 447 -2.01 12.69 32.84
CA HIS A 447 -0.85 13.47 32.41
C HIS A 447 -1.28 14.92 32.13
N SER A 448 -0.56 15.91 32.67
CA SER A 448 -0.95 17.33 32.60
C SER A 448 0.12 18.28 32.06
N SER A 449 1.40 17.90 32.09
CA SER A 449 2.53 18.73 31.67
C SER A 449 3.73 17.87 31.30
N GLY A 450 4.76 18.46 30.68
CA GLY A 450 6.00 17.74 30.32
C GLY A 450 5.83 16.70 29.21
N SER A 451 6.87 15.90 28.97
CA SER A 451 6.99 14.92 27.89
C SER A 451 7.31 13.53 28.42
N LEU A 452 6.32 12.64 28.39
CA LEU A 452 6.41 11.26 28.86
C LEU A 452 6.52 10.31 27.66
N THR A 453 7.49 9.40 27.68
CA THR A 453 7.61 8.32 26.69
C THR A 453 7.43 6.96 27.35
N LEU A 454 6.58 6.10 26.80
CA LEU A 454 6.37 4.73 27.25
C LEU A 454 6.91 3.77 26.19
N ARG A 455 7.77 2.82 26.56
CA ARG A 455 8.41 1.85 25.65
C ARG A 455 8.37 0.46 26.22
N GLY A 456 8.27 -0.55 25.37
CA GLY A 456 8.51 -1.94 25.76
C GLY A 456 10.00 -2.19 25.96
N TYR A 457 10.34 -3.07 26.89
CA TYR A 457 11.71 -3.48 27.15
C TYR A 457 11.95 -4.94 26.76
N GLY A 458 13.09 -5.19 26.12
CA GLY A 458 13.48 -6.52 25.66
C GLY A 458 12.65 -7.03 24.48
N SER A 459 12.91 -8.28 24.08
CA SER A 459 12.28 -8.91 22.91
C SER A 459 10.80 -9.23 23.11
N SER A 460 10.34 -9.38 24.36
CA SER A 460 8.94 -9.65 24.70
C SER A 460 8.07 -8.40 24.72
N GLY A 461 8.67 -7.21 24.77
CA GLY A 461 7.95 -5.95 24.92
C GLY A 461 7.28 -5.80 26.28
N GLY A 462 6.41 -4.79 26.36
CA GLY A 462 5.62 -4.49 27.54
C GLY A 462 4.16 -4.24 27.21
N THR A 463 3.28 -4.63 28.13
CA THR A 463 1.84 -4.32 28.06
C THR A 463 1.44 -3.53 29.29
N LEU A 464 0.67 -2.46 29.09
CA LEU A 464 -0.01 -1.73 30.14
C LEU A 464 -1.51 -2.04 30.06
N THR A 465 -2.02 -2.70 31.09
CA THR A 465 -3.42 -3.15 31.12
C THR A 465 -4.19 -2.42 32.22
N ASN A 466 -5.32 -1.79 31.90
CA ASN A 466 -6.32 -1.38 32.88
C ASN A 466 -7.63 -2.14 32.65
N LYS A 467 -8.01 -3.02 33.57
CA LYS A 467 -9.21 -3.88 33.45
C LYS A 467 -10.53 -3.20 33.82
N SER A 468 -10.49 -1.98 34.35
CA SER A 468 -11.67 -1.27 34.85
C SER A 468 -11.64 0.23 34.57
N GLY A 469 -10.85 0.65 33.58
CA GLY A 469 -10.79 2.02 33.10
C GLY A 469 -9.77 2.18 31.97
N ARG A 470 -9.42 3.44 31.72
CA ARG A 470 -8.36 3.83 30.78
C ARG A 470 -6.98 3.59 31.37
N VAL A 471 -6.01 3.35 30.50
CA VAL A 471 -4.59 3.40 30.89
C VAL A 471 -4.16 4.86 31.09
N LEU A 472 -4.48 5.73 30.11
CA LEU A 472 -4.03 7.12 30.07
C LEU A 472 -5.19 8.12 29.94
N ASN A 473 -5.10 9.21 30.69
CA ASN A 473 -5.94 10.40 30.59
C ASN A 473 -5.03 11.63 30.41
N ILE A 474 -4.92 12.13 29.18
CA ILE A 474 -4.01 13.20 28.81
C ILE A 474 -4.79 14.51 28.79
N THR A 475 -4.43 15.41 29.71
CA THR A 475 -5.07 16.73 29.91
C THR A 475 -4.17 17.89 29.49
N GLY A 476 -2.87 17.62 29.31
CA GLY A 476 -1.84 18.55 28.87
C GLY A 476 -0.50 17.83 28.69
N GLY A 477 0.53 18.54 28.22
CA GLY A 477 1.84 17.96 27.91
C GLY A 477 1.82 17.05 26.67
N THR A 478 2.83 16.19 26.53
CA THR A 478 2.93 15.19 25.45
C THR A 478 3.17 13.80 26.03
N VAL A 479 2.43 12.81 25.54
CA VAL A 479 2.71 11.39 25.82
C VAL A 479 3.01 10.67 24.51
N THR A 480 4.15 9.98 24.44
CA THR A 480 4.58 9.20 23.28
C THR A 480 4.61 7.71 23.61
N LEU A 481 3.94 6.89 22.82
CA LEU A 481 4.18 5.44 22.79
C LEU A 481 5.29 5.15 21.81
N GLY A 482 6.41 4.68 22.32
CA GLY A 482 7.56 4.25 21.52
C GLY A 482 7.44 2.79 21.07
N ASP A 483 8.58 2.17 20.87
CA ASP A 483 8.69 0.81 20.35
C ASP A 483 8.22 -0.26 21.36
N ASN A 484 7.66 -1.35 20.81
CA ASN A 484 7.35 -2.61 21.49
C ASN A 484 6.42 -2.50 22.73
N ILE A 485 5.58 -1.47 22.77
CA ILE A 485 4.62 -1.24 23.87
C ILE A 485 3.19 -1.50 23.39
N THR A 486 2.41 -2.22 24.20
CA THR A 486 0.97 -2.41 24.00
C THR A 486 0.16 -1.77 25.12
N LEU A 487 -0.91 -1.04 24.79
CA LEU A 487 -1.89 -0.57 25.77
C LEU A 487 -3.22 -1.30 25.58
N THR A 488 -3.81 -1.73 26.70
CA THR A 488 -5.13 -2.36 26.74
C THR A 488 -5.97 -1.77 27.88
N GLY A 489 -7.17 -1.28 27.57
CA GLY A 489 -8.08 -0.72 28.57
C GLY A 489 -9.53 -1.20 28.41
N THR A 490 -10.22 -1.42 29.53
CA THR A 490 -11.64 -1.77 29.58
C THR A 490 -12.39 -0.74 30.40
N ASN A 491 -13.08 0.17 29.73
CA ASN A 491 -13.78 1.29 30.33
C ASN A 491 -15.30 1.09 30.29
N THR A 492 -15.98 1.35 31.41
CA THR A 492 -17.44 1.26 31.52
C THR A 492 -18.02 2.65 31.78
N GLY A 493 -18.69 3.23 30.78
CA GLY A 493 -19.20 4.59 30.81
C GLY A 493 -18.09 5.64 30.60
N GLY A 494 -18.21 6.43 29.53
CA GLY A 494 -17.24 7.46 29.17
C GLY A 494 -16.58 7.20 27.82
N GLU A 495 -15.44 7.85 27.57
CA GLU A 495 -14.77 7.90 26.28
C GLU A 495 -13.32 7.42 26.42
N GLY A 496 -12.80 6.76 25.39
CA GLY A 496 -11.47 6.14 25.39
C GLY A 496 -11.49 4.82 26.13
N GLY A 497 -11.22 3.71 25.44
CA GLY A 497 -11.01 2.41 26.08
C GLY A 497 -9.65 2.35 26.75
N ALA A 498 -8.56 2.61 26.01
CA ALA A 498 -7.21 2.69 26.57
C ALA A 498 -6.76 4.12 26.86
N VAL A 499 -7.06 5.07 25.96
CA VAL A 499 -6.51 6.43 26.02
C VAL A 499 -7.61 7.46 25.82
N TYR A 500 -7.64 8.48 26.68
CA TYR A 500 -8.42 9.70 26.47
C TYR A 500 -7.47 10.89 26.41
N VAL A 501 -7.67 11.77 25.41
CA VAL A 501 -6.87 12.97 25.17
C VAL A 501 -7.82 14.17 25.22
N GLY A 502 -8.00 14.73 26.42
CA GLY A 502 -8.83 15.93 26.65
C GLY A 502 -8.08 17.25 26.49
N GLY A 503 -6.76 17.19 26.35
CA GLY A 503 -5.84 18.30 26.11
C GLY A 503 -4.41 17.78 25.92
N GLY A 504 -3.49 18.60 25.40
CA GLY A 504 -2.12 18.16 25.11
C GLY A 504 -2.00 17.31 23.83
N SER A 505 -0.93 16.53 23.73
CA SER A 505 -0.60 15.71 22.56
C SER A 505 -0.35 14.24 22.91
N PHE A 506 -0.93 13.34 22.13
CA PHE A 506 -0.65 11.91 22.17
C PHE A 506 -0.01 11.48 20.85
N ILE A 507 1.10 10.75 20.92
CA ILE A 507 1.87 10.31 19.75
C ILE A 507 2.08 8.81 19.82
N MET A 508 1.77 8.10 18.74
CA MET A 508 2.09 6.68 18.58
C MET A 508 3.16 6.52 17.51
N GLU A 509 4.33 6.04 17.92
CA GLU A 509 5.48 5.77 17.04
C GLU A 509 5.53 4.30 16.58
N SER A 510 6.49 4.01 15.70
CA SER A 510 6.68 2.67 15.15
C SER A 510 6.84 1.60 16.23
N GLY A 511 6.08 0.50 16.10
CA GLY A 511 6.10 -0.62 17.05
C GLY A 511 5.23 -0.42 18.29
N SER A 512 4.50 0.70 18.41
CA SER A 512 3.46 0.87 19.43
C SER A 512 2.14 0.25 19.00
N THR A 513 1.39 -0.28 19.95
CA THR A 513 0.07 -0.88 19.70
C THR A 513 -0.94 -0.47 20.76
N ILE A 514 -2.15 -0.11 20.35
CA ILE A 514 -3.33 -0.14 21.22
C ILE A 514 -4.16 -1.34 20.78
N ALA A 515 -4.35 -2.30 21.68
CA ALA A 515 -4.99 -3.56 21.33
C ALA A 515 -6.12 -3.91 22.30
N ASN A 516 -7.15 -4.57 21.78
CA ASN A 516 -8.19 -5.26 22.54
C ASN A 516 -8.86 -4.37 23.60
N SER A 517 -8.90 -3.06 23.35
CA SER A 517 -9.45 -2.09 24.29
C SER A 517 -10.93 -1.90 24.05
N THR A 518 -11.70 -1.75 25.12
CA THR A 518 -13.15 -1.69 25.04
C THR A 518 -13.71 -0.53 25.82
N VAL A 519 -14.76 0.10 25.28
CA VAL A 519 -15.59 1.07 25.99
C VAL A 519 -17.05 0.70 25.84
N GLN A 520 -17.77 0.61 26.96
CA GLN A 520 -19.14 0.08 27.02
C GLN A 520 -20.12 1.07 27.64
N GLY A 521 -21.38 1.06 27.19
CA GLY A 521 -22.48 1.88 27.71
C GLY A 521 -22.98 3.02 26.82
N THR A 522 -23.84 3.88 27.36
CA THR A 522 -24.41 5.05 26.67
C THR A 522 -23.35 6.16 26.60
N ASN A 523 -22.90 6.55 25.41
CA ASN A 523 -21.76 7.46 25.15
C ASN A 523 -20.38 6.77 25.15
N ALA A 524 -20.34 5.48 24.84
CA ALA A 524 -19.12 4.72 24.70
C ALA A 524 -18.44 4.98 23.35
N PHE A 525 -17.56 5.99 23.30
CA PHE A 525 -16.82 6.37 22.09
C PHE A 525 -15.31 6.12 22.22
N GLY A 526 -14.66 5.73 21.12
CA GLY A 526 -13.21 5.57 21.05
C GLY A 526 -12.72 4.31 21.76
N GLY A 527 -12.95 3.14 21.17
CA GLY A 527 -12.61 1.85 21.80
C GLY A 527 -11.11 1.71 22.09
N GLY A 528 -10.26 2.29 21.26
CA GLY A 528 -8.84 2.49 21.57
C GLY A 528 -8.59 3.88 22.18
N VAL A 529 -8.79 4.91 21.35
CA VAL A 529 -8.44 6.31 21.66
C VAL A 529 -9.65 7.22 21.49
N ALA A 530 -9.85 8.15 22.43
CA ALA A 530 -10.76 9.27 22.27
C ALA A 530 -10.00 10.60 22.40
N VAL A 531 -10.21 11.53 21.46
CA VAL A 531 -9.53 12.84 21.39
C VAL A 531 -10.57 13.95 21.42
N LYS A 532 -10.51 14.82 22.42
CA LYS A 532 -11.51 15.88 22.63
C LYS A 532 -10.92 17.21 23.11
N TYR A 533 -11.70 18.26 22.88
CA TYR A 533 -11.54 19.59 23.50
C TYR A 533 -10.15 20.22 23.32
N GLY A 534 -9.63 20.19 22.09
CA GLY A 534 -8.31 20.74 21.74
C GLY A 534 -7.15 19.77 21.96
N GLY A 535 -7.41 18.51 22.30
CA GLY A 535 -6.42 17.45 22.25
C GLY A 535 -5.91 17.20 20.82
N ALA A 536 -4.67 16.74 20.71
CA ALA A 536 -4.08 16.33 19.44
C ALA A 536 -3.60 14.88 19.51
N PHE A 537 -3.95 14.08 18.50
CA PHE A 537 -3.44 12.72 18.35
C PHE A 537 -2.65 12.60 17.04
N THR A 538 -1.43 12.05 17.11
CA THR A 538 -0.61 11.72 15.95
C THR A 538 -0.27 10.23 15.93
N MET A 539 -0.50 9.57 14.80
CA MET A 539 -0.15 8.17 14.58
C MET A 539 0.83 8.06 13.41
N ASN A 540 2.01 7.52 13.67
CA ASN A 540 3.10 7.42 12.70
C ASN A 540 3.27 5.99 12.16
N ASN A 541 4.17 5.83 11.19
CA ASN A 541 4.35 4.58 10.47
C ASN A 541 4.75 3.40 11.38
N GLY A 542 4.04 2.28 11.24
CA GLY A 542 4.25 1.07 12.05
C GLY A 542 3.57 1.09 13.43
N ALA A 543 2.81 2.13 13.77
CA ALA A 543 1.87 2.11 14.89
C ALA A 543 0.58 1.38 14.51
N GLU A 544 -0.11 0.79 15.49
CA GLU A 544 -1.33 0.01 15.24
C GLU A 544 -2.43 0.20 16.30
N ILE A 545 -3.69 0.29 15.87
CA ILE A 545 -4.88 0.27 16.76
C ILE A 545 -5.80 -0.86 16.29
N ILE A 546 -5.92 -1.92 17.08
CA ILE A 546 -6.50 -3.20 16.61
C ILE A 546 -7.39 -3.87 17.66
N GLY A 547 -8.40 -4.61 17.20
CA GLY A 547 -9.28 -5.39 18.07
C GLY A 547 -10.04 -4.56 19.10
N CYS A 548 -10.12 -3.24 18.92
CA CYS A 548 -10.79 -2.33 19.85
C CYS A 548 -12.30 -2.27 19.59
N LYS A 549 -13.09 -2.04 20.64
CA LYS A 549 -14.55 -2.02 20.56
C LYS A 549 -15.18 -0.85 21.31
N ALA A 550 -16.14 -0.20 20.68
CA ALA A 550 -16.95 0.85 21.29
C ALA A 550 -18.44 0.58 21.06
N ASP A 551 -19.28 0.64 22.10
CA ASP A 551 -20.72 0.40 21.93
C ASP A 551 -21.43 1.51 21.12
N THR A 552 -20.83 2.71 21.00
CA THR A 552 -21.44 3.86 20.30
C THR A 552 -20.70 4.22 19.01
N GLY A 553 -19.44 4.64 19.07
CA GLY A 553 -18.73 5.03 17.85
C GLY A 553 -17.22 5.12 17.97
N GLY A 554 -16.50 4.98 16.86
CA GLY A 554 -15.05 5.02 16.82
C GLY A 554 -14.47 3.78 17.48
N GLY A 555 -14.62 2.61 16.84
CA GLY A 555 -14.15 1.35 17.43
C GLY A 555 -12.65 1.41 17.73
N GLY A 556 -11.86 1.98 16.81
CA GLY A 556 -10.47 2.37 17.06
C GLY A 556 -10.36 3.75 17.68
N VAL A 557 -10.76 4.79 16.94
CA VAL A 557 -10.52 6.20 17.28
C VAL A 557 -11.81 7.02 17.22
N TYR A 558 -12.00 7.88 18.22
CA TYR A 558 -13.03 8.93 18.24
C TYR A 558 -12.39 10.31 18.35
N VAL A 559 -12.85 11.26 17.53
CA VAL A 559 -12.35 12.65 17.51
C VAL A 559 -13.52 13.62 17.66
N TYR A 560 -13.41 14.63 18.52
CA TYR A 560 -14.43 15.67 18.70
C TYR A 560 -13.83 17.02 19.11
N ALA A 561 -14.09 18.10 18.36
CA ALA A 561 -13.52 19.43 18.61
C ALA A 561 -12.00 19.37 18.81
N SER A 562 -11.30 18.64 17.95
CA SER A 562 -9.90 18.21 18.12
C SER A 562 -9.27 17.74 16.81
N ASN A 563 -7.95 17.50 16.85
CA ASN A 563 -7.17 17.15 15.68
C ASN A 563 -6.64 15.70 15.76
N PHE A 564 -6.72 14.98 14.65
CA PHE A 564 -6.11 13.66 14.51
C PHE A 564 -5.31 13.59 13.20
N THR A 565 -4.02 13.29 13.31
CA THR A 565 -3.12 13.14 12.16
C THR A 565 -2.58 11.72 12.09
N MET A 566 -2.72 11.08 10.94
CA MET A 566 -2.19 9.75 10.66
C MET A 566 -1.19 9.87 9.51
N ASN A 567 0.11 9.85 9.85
CA ASN A 567 1.22 9.91 8.88
C ASN A 567 1.66 8.51 8.41
N GLY A 568 1.08 7.46 8.99
CA GLY A 568 1.27 6.06 8.67
C GLY A 568 0.54 5.17 9.68
N GLY A 569 0.86 3.88 9.67
CA GLY A 569 0.30 2.92 10.61
C GLY A 569 -1.06 2.37 10.18
N VAL A 570 -1.65 1.53 11.04
CA VAL A 570 -2.86 0.77 10.73
C VAL A 570 -3.91 0.91 11.83
N ILE A 571 -5.11 1.38 11.48
CA ILE A 571 -6.30 1.25 12.32
C ILE A 571 -7.10 0.05 11.79
N GLY A 572 -7.01 -1.06 12.51
CA GLY A 572 -7.59 -2.36 12.16
C GLY A 572 -6.55 -3.33 11.61
N GLY A 573 -6.70 -3.81 10.38
CA GLY A 573 -5.76 -4.78 9.80
C GLY A 573 -5.97 -6.19 10.34
N ARG A 574 -5.00 -6.75 11.09
CA ARG A 574 -5.03 -8.15 11.53
C ARG A 574 -6.15 -8.48 12.52
N ALA A 575 -6.69 -7.48 13.22
CA ALA A 575 -7.82 -7.66 14.13
C ALA A 575 -8.78 -6.48 13.98
N PRO A 576 -10.07 -6.73 13.69
CA PRO A 576 -11.03 -5.70 13.34
C PRO A 576 -11.37 -4.83 14.56
N ASN A 577 -11.43 -3.51 14.37
CA ASN A 577 -12.10 -2.64 15.33
C ASN A 577 -13.61 -2.61 15.04
N VAL A 578 -14.40 -2.47 16.09
CA VAL A 578 -15.86 -2.63 16.03
C VAL A 578 -16.58 -1.50 16.76
N ALA A 579 -17.54 -0.86 16.09
CA ALA A 579 -18.48 0.06 16.73
C ALA A 579 -19.80 0.17 15.97
N LYS A 580 -20.81 0.84 16.54
CA LYS A 580 -22.04 1.13 15.81
C LYS A 580 -21.83 2.16 14.68
N TRP A 581 -20.98 3.16 14.91
CA TRP A 581 -20.62 4.19 13.94
C TRP A 581 -19.10 4.33 13.83
N GLY A 582 -18.53 4.27 12.62
CA GLY A 582 -17.08 4.42 12.48
C GLY A 582 -16.36 3.25 13.12
N GLY A 583 -16.43 2.05 12.52
CA GLY A 583 -15.75 0.87 13.06
C GLY A 583 -14.27 1.14 13.31
N GLY A 584 -13.60 1.82 12.39
CA GLY A 584 -12.25 2.34 12.57
C GLY A 584 -12.27 3.68 13.29
N VAL A 585 -12.76 4.73 12.61
CA VAL A 585 -12.68 6.13 13.06
C VAL A 585 -14.06 6.80 13.04
N TYR A 586 -14.40 7.49 14.11
CA TYR A 586 -15.54 8.38 14.19
C TYR A 586 -15.07 9.83 14.30
N ILE A 587 -15.53 10.66 13.37
CA ILE A 587 -15.24 12.09 13.30
C ILE A 587 -16.47 12.86 13.79
N GLY A 588 -16.33 13.54 14.92
CA GLY A 588 -17.34 14.38 15.57
C GLY A 588 -17.50 15.75 14.94
N SER A 589 -17.95 16.72 15.75
CA SER A 589 -18.05 18.13 15.37
C SER A 589 -16.70 18.83 15.43
N ASP A 590 -16.46 19.84 14.60
CA ASP A 590 -15.34 20.79 14.72
C ASP A 590 -13.97 20.10 14.74
N CYS A 591 -13.81 19.05 13.93
CA CYS A 591 -12.60 18.24 13.86
C CYS A 591 -11.79 18.51 12.60
N GLU A 592 -10.47 18.38 12.71
CA GLU A 592 -9.55 18.29 11.58
C GLU A 592 -8.84 16.94 11.62
N VAL A 593 -9.14 16.08 10.65
CA VAL A 593 -8.54 14.75 10.54
C VAL A 593 -7.75 14.67 9.24
N THR A 594 -6.48 14.30 9.33
CA THR A 594 -5.62 14.12 8.15
C THR A 594 -5.02 12.71 8.14
N MET A 595 -5.04 12.07 6.99
CA MET A 595 -4.45 10.77 6.73
C MET A 595 -3.56 10.86 5.49
N SER A 596 -2.27 10.55 5.64
CA SER A 596 -1.23 10.73 4.62
C SER A 596 -0.23 9.57 4.62
N GLY A 597 0.80 9.67 3.78
CA GLY A 597 1.81 8.61 3.63
C GLY A 597 1.20 7.28 3.18
N ASN A 598 1.58 6.20 3.87
CA ASN A 598 1.05 4.84 3.64
C ASN A 598 0.07 4.41 4.74
N SER A 599 -0.66 5.35 5.33
CA SER A 599 -1.65 5.07 6.38
C SER A 599 -2.73 4.11 5.88
N GLU A 600 -3.25 3.26 6.77
CA GLU A 600 -4.30 2.30 6.43
C GLU A 600 -5.40 2.24 7.50
N ILE A 601 -6.66 2.37 7.08
CA ILE A 601 -7.84 2.03 7.88
C ILE A 601 -8.48 0.82 7.22
N SER A 602 -8.34 -0.35 7.84
CA SER A 602 -8.75 -1.59 7.19
C SER A 602 -9.37 -2.64 8.11
N TYR A 603 -10.18 -3.50 7.52
CA TYR A 603 -10.88 -4.61 8.20
C TYR A 603 -11.79 -4.19 9.36
N ASN A 604 -12.14 -2.90 9.49
CA ASN A 604 -13.01 -2.45 10.57
C ASN A 604 -14.47 -2.74 10.25
N SER A 605 -15.28 -2.87 11.30
CA SER A 605 -16.69 -3.24 11.19
C SER A 605 -17.60 -2.25 11.90
N ALA A 606 -18.56 -1.67 11.17
CA ALA A 606 -19.69 -0.98 11.75
C ALA A 606 -20.85 -1.96 11.94
N GLU A 607 -21.18 -2.29 13.20
CA GLU A 607 -22.23 -3.25 13.56
C GLU A 607 -22.92 -2.95 14.89
N GLU A 608 -24.11 -3.53 15.09
CA GLU A 608 -24.87 -3.36 16.33
C GLU A 608 -24.23 -4.04 17.53
N THR A 609 -24.09 -3.27 18.60
CA THR A 609 -23.88 -3.75 19.96
C THR A 609 -25.15 -3.48 20.78
N GLY A 610 -26.18 -4.33 20.64
CA GLY A 610 -27.48 -4.19 21.34
C GLY A 610 -28.70 -4.06 20.40
N SER A 611 -29.91 -3.93 20.96
CA SER A 611 -31.19 -4.23 20.28
C SER A 611 -31.91 -3.05 19.57
N SER A 612 -31.28 -2.26 18.68
CA SER A 612 -32.04 -1.27 17.88
C SER A 612 -31.38 -0.86 16.54
N ALA A 613 -31.72 -1.63 15.50
CA ALA A 613 -31.18 -1.64 14.13
C ALA A 613 -31.61 -0.47 13.24
N THR A 614 -31.41 0.78 13.67
CA THR A 614 -31.48 1.94 12.75
C THR A 614 -30.21 2.80 12.84
N GLY A 615 -29.65 3.09 11.66
CA GLY A 615 -28.56 4.05 11.48
C GLY A 615 -27.12 3.54 11.63
N ILE A 616 -26.77 2.30 11.28
CA ILE A 616 -25.37 1.80 11.34
C ILE A 616 -24.57 2.33 10.14
N HIS A 617 -23.45 3.03 10.37
CA HIS A 617 -22.77 3.76 9.30
C HIS A 617 -21.25 3.80 9.47
N GLY A 618 -20.52 3.81 8.34
CA GLY A 618 -19.07 4.04 8.30
C GLY A 618 -18.27 2.85 8.85
N GLY A 619 -18.06 1.81 8.06
CA GLY A 619 -17.24 0.66 8.48
C GLY A 619 -15.82 1.09 8.81
N GLY A 620 -15.20 1.84 7.90
CA GLY A 620 -13.91 2.50 8.13
C GLY A 620 -14.06 3.80 8.89
N VAL A 621 -14.66 4.80 8.24
CA VAL A 621 -14.78 6.17 8.75
C VAL A 621 -16.24 6.65 8.73
N PHE A 622 -16.66 7.30 9.81
CA PHE A 622 -17.98 7.94 9.91
C PHE A 622 -17.87 9.43 10.30
N PHE A 623 -18.63 10.29 9.61
CA PHE A 623 -18.84 11.68 9.99
C PHE A 623 -20.15 11.86 10.76
N SER A 624 -20.05 12.46 11.95
CA SER A 624 -21.17 12.85 12.79
C SER A 624 -22.10 13.84 12.11
N ALA A 625 -23.41 13.66 12.24
CA ALA A 625 -24.45 14.53 11.67
C ALA A 625 -24.54 15.95 12.30
N ILE A 626 -23.65 16.29 13.25
CA ILE A 626 -23.58 17.60 13.91
C ILE A 626 -22.18 18.21 13.76
N GLY A 627 -22.09 19.54 13.63
CA GLY A 627 -20.84 20.31 13.54
C GLY A 627 -20.21 20.41 12.15
N GLU A 628 -19.10 21.12 12.01
CA GLU A 628 -18.36 21.28 10.75
C GLU A 628 -16.99 20.62 10.89
N SER A 629 -16.72 19.54 10.15
CA SER A 629 -15.46 18.80 10.27
C SER A 629 -14.82 18.57 8.92
N THR A 630 -13.49 18.51 8.91
CA THR A 630 -12.68 18.24 7.73
C THR A 630 -11.98 16.90 7.87
N PHE A 631 -12.08 16.07 6.84
CA PHE A 631 -11.22 14.90 6.67
C PHE A 631 -10.44 15.02 5.37
N THR A 632 -9.13 14.84 5.45
CA THR A 632 -8.24 14.91 4.29
C THR A 632 -7.46 13.62 4.16
N MET A 633 -7.58 12.96 3.01
CA MET A 633 -6.76 11.81 2.61
C MET A 633 -5.81 12.22 1.50
N ASN A 634 -4.50 12.01 1.70
CA ASN A 634 -3.44 12.39 0.76
C ASN A 634 -2.49 11.19 0.48
N ASP A 635 -1.50 11.43 -0.37
CA ASP A 635 -0.43 10.49 -0.73
C ASP A 635 -0.96 9.13 -1.18
N ASN A 636 -0.61 8.04 -0.48
CA ASN A 636 -1.02 6.66 -0.78
C ASN A 636 -1.92 6.07 0.32
N ALA A 637 -2.60 6.93 1.09
CA ALA A 637 -3.47 6.52 2.18
C ALA A 637 -4.60 5.58 1.69
N LYS A 638 -4.95 4.57 2.49
CA LYS A 638 -5.92 3.52 2.12
C LYS A 638 -7.04 3.35 3.13
N ILE A 639 -8.28 3.35 2.65
CA ILE A 639 -9.43 2.82 3.38
C ILE A 639 -9.89 1.56 2.65
N THR A 640 -9.63 0.39 3.22
CA THR A 640 -9.82 -0.87 2.50
C THR A 640 -10.42 -1.98 3.34
N GLN A 641 -11.24 -2.85 2.73
CA GLN A 641 -11.78 -4.05 3.38
C GLN A 641 -12.62 -3.79 4.64
N ASN A 642 -13.13 -2.57 4.81
CA ASN A 642 -14.03 -2.25 5.91
C ASN A 642 -15.46 -2.68 5.57
N THR A 643 -16.23 -3.06 6.59
CA THR A 643 -17.61 -3.52 6.43
C THR A 643 -18.58 -2.67 7.26
N SER A 644 -19.68 -2.25 6.67
CA SER A 644 -20.80 -1.61 7.37
C SER A 644 -22.06 -2.45 7.21
N LYS A 645 -22.76 -2.73 8.32
CA LYS A 645 -24.11 -3.32 8.28
C LYS A 645 -25.21 -2.33 7.88
N GLY A 646 -24.87 -1.07 7.61
CA GLY A 646 -25.73 -0.11 6.91
C GLY A 646 -24.98 0.51 5.74
N SER A 647 -24.77 1.83 5.77
CA SER A 647 -24.16 2.58 4.65
C SER A 647 -22.70 2.94 4.89
N GLY A 648 -21.95 3.21 3.82
CA GLY A 648 -20.55 3.67 3.87
C GLY A 648 -19.63 2.59 4.42
N GLY A 649 -19.36 1.54 3.64
CA GLY A 649 -18.43 0.49 4.05
C GLY A 649 -17.05 1.09 4.34
N GLY A 650 -16.53 1.90 3.42
CA GLY A 650 -15.32 2.69 3.60
C GLY A 650 -15.58 3.95 4.41
N VAL A 651 -16.31 4.90 3.81
CA VAL A 651 -16.58 6.23 4.38
C VAL A 651 -18.08 6.55 4.31
N HIS A 652 -18.63 7.03 5.41
CA HIS A 652 -19.96 7.63 5.45
C HIS A 652 -19.88 9.10 5.81
N VAL A 653 -20.32 9.98 4.91
CA VAL A 653 -20.42 11.42 5.16
C VAL A 653 -21.88 11.77 5.45
N GLY A 654 -22.20 12.00 6.73
CA GLY A 654 -23.57 12.17 7.24
C GLY A 654 -24.07 13.61 7.34
N ASN A 655 -23.17 14.58 7.24
CA ASN A 655 -23.39 15.94 7.74
C ASN A 655 -23.41 16.98 6.62
N PRO A 656 -24.36 17.93 6.67
CA PRO A 656 -24.50 18.93 5.62
C PRO A 656 -23.41 20.00 5.55
N LYS A 657 -22.36 19.97 6.36
CA LYS A 657 -21.28 20.97 6.27
C LYS A 657 -19.88 20.39 6.35
N SER A 658 -19.76 19.07 6.49
CA SER A 658 -18.44 18.45 6.55
C SER A 658 -17.76 18.47 5.18
N LEU A 659 -16.44 18.61 5.20
CA LEU A 659 -15.58 18.64 4.03
C LEU A 659 -14.78 17.34 3.99
N PHE A 660 -14.87 16.61 2.90
CA PHE A 660 -14.04 15.44 2.66
C PHE A 660 -13.16 15.70 1.44
N PHE A 661 -11.84 15.69 1.64
CA PHE A 661 -10.84 15.82 0.58
C PHE A 661 -10.14 14.48 0.37
N MET A 662 -10.07 14.03 -0.87
CA MET A 662 -9.31 12.85 -1.27
C MET A 662 -8.38 13.22 -2.44
N ASN A 663 -7.08 13.25 -2.16
CA ASN A 663 -6.07 13.79 -3.05
C ASN A 663 -5.01 12.74 -3.42
N ASP A 664 -4.11 13.12 -4.32
CA ASP A 664 -2.95 12.33 -4.74
C ASP A 664 -3.34 10.90 -5.18
N ASN A 665 -2.67 9.86 -4.71
CA ASN A 665 -2.94 8.46 -5.07
C ASN A 665 -3.75 7.72 -4.00
N ALA A 666 -4.53 8.43 -3.17
CA ALA A 666 -5.32 7.83 -2.11
C ALA A 666 -6.32 6.79 -2.65
N GLN A 667 -6.65 5.79 -1.83
CA GLN A 667 -7.46 4.65 -2.25
C GLN A 667 -8.62 4.35 -1.28
N ILE A 668 -9.81 4.11 -1.83
CA ILE A 668 -10.96 3.56 -1.12
C ILE A 668 -11.44 2.35 -1.91
N LYS A 669 -11.06 1.13 -1.47
CA LYS A 669 -11.27 -0.10 -2.23
C LYS A 669 -11.74 -1.27 -1.39
N PHE A 670 -12.42 -2.24 -2.00
CA PHE A 670 -12.78 -3.51 -1.35
C PHE A 670 -13.63 -3.36 -0.08
N ASN A 671 -14.26 -2.20 0.12
CA ASN A 671 -15.15 -1.98 1.25
C ASN A 671 -16.55 -2.48 0.92
N ARG A 672 -17.28 -2.92 1.96
CA ARG A 672 -18.61 -3.53 1.81
C ARG A 672 -19.67 -2.85 2.68
N ALA A 673 -20.84 -2.58 2.11
CA ALA A 673 -21.99 -2.04 2.83
C ALA A 673 -23.23 -2.94 2.67
N ALA A 674 -24.16 -2.92 3.64
CA ALA A 674 -25.39 -3.69 3.52
C ALA A 674 -26.30 -3.19 2.39
N SER A 675 -27.07 -4.10 1.80
CA SER A 675 -28.05 -3.82 0.73
C SER A 675 -29.50 -3.68 1.25
N SER A 676 -29.75 -3.70 2.56
CA SER A 676 -31.11 -3.84 3.11
C SER A 676 -31.69 -2.56 3.72
N GLY A 677 -32.88 -2.15 3.24
CA GLY A 677 -33.79 -1.18 3.87
C GLY A 677 -33.83 0.23 3.25
N THR A 678 -34.20 1.24 4.05
CA THR A 678 -34.32 2.68 3.68
C THR A 678 -33.00 3.34 3.25
N TYR A 679 -31.88 2.63 3.34
CA TYR A 679 -30.54 3.17 3.11
C TYR A 679 -29.91 2.50 1.88
N ASN A 680 -29.82 3.25 0.78
CA ASN A 680 -29.19 2.80 -0.46
C ASN A 680 -27.67 2.80 -0.24
N GLY A 681 -27.09 1.63 0.02
CA GLY A 681 -25.70 1.48 0.45
C GLY A 681 -24.66 2.22 -0.40
N GLY A 682 -23.51 2.50 0.22
CA GLY A 682 -22.28 2.98 -0.42
C GLY A 682 -21.16 2.07 0.05
N GLY A 683 -20.75 1.10 -0.79
CA GLY A 683 -19.69 0.16 -0.43
C GLY A 683 -18.41 0.92 -0.09
N GLY A 684 -18.02 1.85 -0.96
CA GLY A 684 -16.87 2.74 -0.76
C GLY A 684 -17.26 3.97 0.04
N VAL A 685 -17.82 4.97 -0.64
CA VAL A 685 -18.24 6.26 -0.08
C VAL A 685 -19.76 6.40 -0.19
N TYR A 686 -20.41 6.68 0.94
CA TYR A 686 -21.81 7.09 0.97
C TYR A 686 -21.91 8.55 1.39
N PHE A 687 -22.44 9.39 0.51
CA PHE A 687 -22.40 10.84 0.67
C PHE A 687 -23.80 11.43 0.85
N THR A 688 -24.06 11.99 2.04
CA THR A 688 -25.34 12.60 2.44
C THR A 688 -25.15 13.98 3.09
N GLY A 689 -26.19 14.81 3.00
CA GLY A 689 -26.13 16.20 3.49
C GLY A 689 -25.53 17.17 2.47
N ASP A 690 -25.54 18.46 2.78
CA ASP A 690 -24.95 19.59 2.03
C ASP A 690 -23.44 19.78 2.16
N GLY A 691 -22.71 18.80 2.71
CA GLY A 691 -21.24 18.86 2.79
C GLY A 691 -20.62 18.84 1.39
N THR A 692 -19.29 18.81 1.31
CA THR A 692 -18.59 18.65 0.03
C THR A 692 -17.67 17.44 0.05
N PHE A 693 -17.68 16.69 -1.06
CA PHE A 693 -16.68 15.66 -1.34
C PHE A 693 -15.84 16.15 -2.52
N THR A 694 -14.58 16.47 -2.24
CA THR A 694 -13.64 17.04 -3.20
C THR A 694 -12.55 16.05 -3.53
N VAL A 695 -12.30 15.84 -4.81
CA VAL A 695 -11.25 14.93 -5.31
C VAL A 695 -10.21 15.70 -6.13
N SER A 696 -8.93 15.31 -6.01
CA SER A 696 -7.85 15.84 -6.85
C SER A 696 -6.71 14.84 -7.03
N GLY A 697 -5.89 14.99 -8.07
CA GLY A 697 -4.79 14.06 -8.36
C GLY A 697 -5.27 12.76 -9.01
N SER A 698 -4.87 11.62 -8.45
CA SER A 698 -5.08 10.27 -9.00
C SER A 698 -5.86 9.34 -8.03
N PRO A 699 -6.99 9.76 -7.44
CA PRO A 699 -7.71 8.94 -6.47
C PRO A 699 -8.26 7.67 -7.11
N ASP A 700 -8.27 6.57 -6.36
CA ASP A 700 -8.86 5.29 -6.77
C ASP A 700 -10.00 4.88 -5.82
N ILE A 701 -11.24 4.99 -6.31
CA ILE A 701 -12.48 4.59 -5.62
C ILE A 701 -13.18 3.54 -6.48
N THR A 702 -12.64 2.32 -6.44
CA THR A 702 -13.11 1.17 -7.22
C THR A 702 -13.18 -0.09 -6.35
N ASP A 703 -13.77 -1.15 -6.89
CA ASP A 703 -13.86 -2.47 -6.25
C ASP A 703 -14.58 -2.48 -4.89
N ASN A 704 -15.44 -1.48 -4.63
CA ASN A 704 -16.31 -1.50 -3.46
C ASN A 704 -17.67 -2.06 -3.82
N THR A 705 -18.29 -2.80 -2.89
CA THR A 705 -19.53 -3.53 -3.17
C THR A 705 -20.58 -3.37 -2.10
N LEU A 706 -21.81 -3.73 -2.43
CA LEU A 706 -22.81 -4.08 -1.43
C LEU A 706 -22.62 -5.55 -0.97
N VAL A 707 -23.39 -5.95 0.05
CA VAL A 707 -23.40 -7.33 0.57
C VAL A 707 -23.84 -8.35 -0.48
N ASP A 708 -24.68 -7.96 -1.45
CA ASP A 708 -25.07 -8.79 -2.60
C ASP A 708 -24.01 -8.82 -3.72
N SER A 709 -22.83 -8.25 -3.47
CA SER A 709 -21.70 -8.13 -4.40
C SER A 709 -21.92 -7.19 -5.58
N SER A 710 -23.04 -6.45 -5.64
CA SER A 710 -23.19 -5.38 -6.62
C SER A 710 -22.16 -4.27 -6.40
N THR A 711 -21.59 -3.75 -7.48
CA THR A 711 -20.62 -2.65 -7.44
C THR A 711 -21.28 -1.39 -6.89
N ASN A 712 -20.62 -0.74 -5.93
CA ASN A 712 -21.13 0.47 -5.30
C ASN A 712 -19.98 1.27 -4.67
N ASN A 713 -19.34 2.08 -5.50
CA ASN A 713 -18.12 2.81 -5.20
C ASN A 713 -18.41 4.12 -4.51
N VAL A 714 -18.98 5.09 -5.23
CA VAL A 714 -19.48 6.35 -4.66
C VAL A 714 -20.97 6.43 -4.89
N THR A 715 -21.77 6.40 -3.83
CA THR A 715 -23.21 6.67 -3.93
C THR A 715 -23.51 8.14 -3.65
N LEU A 716 -24.00 8.84 -4.68
CA LEU A 716 -24.48 10.21 -4.62
C LEU A 716 -25.98 10.23 -4.33
N THR A 717 -26.36 10.84 -3.21
CA THR A 717 -27.77 11.10 -2.89
C THR A 717 -28.35 12.20 -3.79
N SER A 718 -29.68 12.32 -3.84
CA SER A 718 -30.37 13.24 -4.75
C SER A 718 -29.79 14.67 -4.67
N GLY A 719 -29.41 15.21 -5.84
CA GLY A 719 -28.83 16.55 -5.99
C GLY A 719 -27.36 16.70 -5.56
N LYS A 720 -26.68 15.62 -5.13
CA LYS A 720 -25.27 15.68 -4.71
C LYS A 720 -24.31 15.35 -5.85
N ILE A 721 -23.15 15.99 -5.80
CA ILE A 721 -22.08 15.89 -6.80
C ILE A 721 -20.70 15.81 -6.12
N ILE A 722 -19.72 15.31 -6.85
CA ILE A 722 -18.31 15.33 -6.50
C ILE A 722 -17.71 16.66 -6.99
N SER A 723 -17.00 17.36 -6.11
CA SER A 723 -16.28 18.59 -6.47
C SER A 723 -14.87 18.24 -6.97
N ILE A 724 -14.45 18.84 -8.07
CA ILE A 724 -13.08 18.67 -8.59
C ILE A 724 -12.19 19.78 -8.00
N GLY A 725 -11.19 19.37 -7.24
CA GLY A 725 -10.24 20.28 -6.58
C GLY A 725 -9.42 21.11 -7.56
N ALA A 726 -8.76 22.16 -7.07
CA ALA A 726 -8.00 23.10 -7.89
C ALA A 726 -6.88 22.45 -8.72
N GLY A 727 -6.32 21.32 -8.24
CA GLY A 727 -5.31 20.55 -8.96
C GLY A 727 -5.83 19.70 -10.11
N GLY A 728 -7.15 19.57 -10.29
CA GLY A 728 -7.75 18.70 -11.29
C GLY A 728 -7.56 17.21 -10.99
N LEU A 729 -7.93 16.37 -11.95
CA LEU A 729 -7.70 14.92 -11.94
C LEU A 729 -6.68 14.53 -13.02
N THR A 730 -5.86 13.53 -12.74
CA THR A 730 -4.94 12.93 -13.71
C THR A 730 -5.61 11.75 -14.43
N ASP A 731 -5.01 11.31 -15.54
CA ASP A 731 -5.45 10.12 -16.29
C ASP A 731 -5.34 8.81 -15.50
N ALA A 732 -4.71 8.81 -14.32
CA ALA A 732 -4.60 7.65 -13.44
C ALA A 732 -5.78 7.54 -12.44
N ALA A 733 -6.57 8.60 -12.27
CA ALA A 733 -7.74 8.58 -11.37
C ALA A 733 -8.79 7.57 -11.85
N ARG A 734 -9.45 6.87 -10.92
CA ARG A 734 -10.53 5.90 -11.20
C ARG A 734 -11.63 6.05 -10.16
N ILE A 735 -12.83 6.43 -10.60
CA ILE A 735 -13.96 6.72 -9.71
C ILE A 735 -15.22 6.07 -10.28
N GLY A 736 -15.68 5.00 -9.63
CA GLY A 736 -16.99 4.43 -9.89
C GLY A 736 -18.09 5.24 -9.20
N VAL A 737 -19.19 5.50 -9.91
CA VAL A 737 -20.29 6.32 -9.40
C VAL A 737 -21.64 5.64 -9.58
N ASN A 738 -22.43 5.71 -8.53
CA ASN A 738 -23.84 5.35 -8.46
C ASN A 738 -24.66 6.57 -8.00
N THR A 739 -25.87 6.72 -8.52
CA THR A 739 -26.82 7.77 -8.13
C THR A 739 -28.03 7.15 -7.43
N ALA A 740 -28.55 7.86 -6.42
CA ALA A 740 -29.79 7.46 -5.75
C ALA A 740 -30.99 7.57 -6.70
N ASP A 741 -31.04 8.64 -7.49
CA ASP A 741 -32.05 8.83 -8.53
C ASP A 741 -31.62 8.07 -9.79
N THR A 742 -32.58 7.42 -10.46
CA THR A 742 -32.35 6.76 -11.75
C THR A 742 -32.17 7.84 -12.84
N PRO A 743 -31.03 7.90 -13.54
CA PRO A 743 -30.86 8.83 -14.66
C PRO A 743 -31.89 8.57 -15.76
N GLY A 744 -32.45 9.64 -16.34
CA GLY A 744 -33.12 9.59 -17.64
C GLY A 744 -32.18 10.02 -18.76
N ALA A 745 -32.71 10.30 -19.95
CA ALA A 745 -31.87 10.74 -21.08
C ALA A 745 -31.27 12.14 -20.88
N THR A 746 -31.91 13.01 -20.09
CA THR A 746 -31.34 14.33 -19.73
C THR A 746 -30.14 14.19 -18.78
N GLY A 747 -30.12 13.11 -18.00
CA GLY A 747 -29.07 12.70 -17.09
C GLY A 747 -29.10 13.35 -15.71
N ILE A 748 -28.20 12.87 -14.86
CA ILE A 748 -27.90 13.40 -13.54
C ILE A 748 -26.45 13.84 -13.53
N ARG A 749 -26.22 15.08 -13.10
CA ARG A 749 -24.88 15.65 -12.96
C ARG A 749 -24.15 14.98 -11.80
N VAL A 750 -22.89 14.62 -12.01
CA VAL A 750 -22.02 13.91 -11.07
C VAL A 750 -20.87 14.77 -10.58
N THR A 751 -20.36 15.69 -11.40
CA THR A 751 -19.25 16.59 -11.00
C THR A 751 -19.60 18.06 -11.17
N ASP A 752 -18.86 18.93 -10.47
CA ASP A 752 -19.01 20.38 -10.57
C ASP A 752 -18.35 21.01 -11.82
N LYS A 753 -17.50 20.26 -12.52
CA LYS A 753 -16.69 20.71 -13.67
C LYS A 753 -16.49 19.57 -14.68
N PRO A 754 -16.27 19.88 -15.97
CA PRO A 754 -15.86 18.88 -16.95
C PRO A 754 -14.50 18.27 -16.58
N VAL A 755 -14.26 17.04 -17.03
CA VAL A 755 -13.02 16.30 -16.76
C VAL A 755 -12.52 15.69 -18.07
N ASP A 756 -11.26 15.89 -18.42
CA ASP A 756 -10.66 15.27 -19.60
C ASP A 756 -10.61 13.74 -19.46
N ASN A 757 -10.64 12.99 -20.57
CA ASN A 757 -10.61 11.53 -20.56
C ASN A 757 -11.69 10.88 -19.67
N THR A 758 -12.88 11.50 -19.60
CA THR A 758 -13.96 11.15 -18.66
C THR A 758 -14.32 9.67 -18.65
N GLY A 759 -14.37 9.02 -19.82
CA GLY A 759 -14.73 7.60 -19.95
C GLY A 759 -13.70 6.63 -19.36
N THR A 760 -12.52 7.12 -18.94
CA THR A 760 -11.50 6.34 -18.23
C THR A 760 -11.43 6.66 -16.74
N ILE A 761 -11.76 7.91 -16.37
CA ILE A 761 -11.71 8.38 -14.99
C ILE A 761 -13.00 8.06 -14.24
N PHE A 762 -14.16 8.32 -14.86
CA PHE A 762 -15.47 8.05 -14.29
C PHE A 762 -16.12 6.86 -14.97
N SER A 763 -16.66 5.95 -14.18
CA SER A 763 -17.47 4.83 -14.65
C SER A 763 -18.80 4.79 -13.93
N SER A 764 -19.87 4.42 -14.63
CA SER A 764 -21.14 4.13 -13.96
C SER A 764 -21.12 2.74 -13.34
N ASP A 765 -21.38 2.66 -12.03
CA ASP A 765 -21.51 1.38 -11.33
C ASP A 765 -22.75 0.57 -11.81
N LYS A 766 -23.69 1.22 -12.51
CA LYS A 766 -24.90 0.62 -13.09
C LYS A 766 -24.89 0.56 -14.63
N GLY A 767 -23.78 0.95 -15.26
CA GLY A 767 -23.65 0.91 -16.73
C GLY A 767 -24.36 2.03 -17.49
N TYR A 768 -24.68 3.15 -16.84
CA TYR A 768 -25.17 4.36 -17.54
C TYR A 768 -24.07 5.01 -18.39
N TYR A 769 -24.48 5.73 -19.43
CA TYR A 769 -23.56 6.47 -20.28
C TYR A 769 -22.95 7.65 -19.50
N VAL A 770 -21.63 7.78 -19.59
CA VAL A 770 -20.87 8.86 -18.95
C VAL A 770 -20.63 9.96 -19.97
N ASP A 771 -21.29 11.10 -19.79
CA ASP A 771 -21.29 12.23 -20.71
C ASP A 771 -20.53 13.42 -20.12
N ASN A 772 -19.62 14.03 -20.87
CA ASN A 772 -18.82 15.16 -20.41
C ASN A 772 -19.34 16.46 -21.03
N LYS A 773 -20.01 17.26 -20.23
CA LYS A 773 -20.63 18.53 -20.65
C LYS A 773 -19.87 19.72 -20.10
N ALA A 774 -20.10 20.90 -20.66
CA ALA A 774 -19.42 22.14 -20.27
C ALA A 774 -19.56 22.48 -18.77
N ASP A 775 -20.63 21.99 -18.13
CA ASP A 775 -20.91 22.23 -16.72
C ASP A 775 -20.58 21.03 -15.81
N GLY A 776 -20.10 19.89 -16.33
CA GLY A 776 -19.82 18.71 -15.50
C GLY A 776 -19.85 17.39 -16.24
N VAL A 777 -19.51 16.33 -15.53
CA VAL A 777 -19.75 14.95 -15.93
C VAL A 777 -21.18 14.56 -15.55
N TRP A 778 -21.86 13.84 -16.42
CA TRP A 778 -23.25 13.42 -16.26
C TRP A 778 -23.39 11.92 -16.49
N LEU A 779 -24.25 11.27 -15.71
CA LEU A 779 -24.75 9.93 -16.04
C LEU A 779 -26.07 10.06 -16.77
N ARG A 780 -26.19 9.44 -17.93
CA ARG A 780 -27.39 9.47 -18.78
C ARG A 780 -27.83 8.05 -19.08
N ASP A 781 -29.13 7.82 -18.99
CA ASP A 781 -29.69 6.57 -19.51
C ASP A 781 -30.01 6.76 -20.99
N ILE A 782 -29.11 6.30 -21.83
CA ILE A 782 -29.25 6.34 -23.28
C ILE A 782 -29.47 4.91 -23.73
N GLU A 783 -30.67 4.62 -24.22
CA GLU A 783 -31.06 3.29 -24.65
C GLU A 783 -31.18 3.21 -26.17
N VAL A 784 -31.57 4.32 -26.79
CA VAL A 784 -31.86 4.40 -28.22
C VAL A 784 -31.39 5.73 -28.83
N THR A 785 -31.15 5.73 -30.13
CA THR A 785 -31.31 6.94 -30.95
C THR A 785 -32.65 6.88 -31.69
N TYR A 786 -33.30 8.03 -31.91
CA TYR A 786 -34.52 8.09 -32.70
C TYR A 786 -34.55 9.29 -33.65
N ARG A 787 -35.32 9.15 -34.73
CA ARG A 787 -35.67 10.24 -35.66
C ARG A 787 -37.16 10.14 -36.02
N VAL A 788 -37.81 11.28 -36.21
CA VAL A 788 -39.19 11.38 -36.73
C VAL A 788 -39.13 11.77 -38.20
N GLY A 789 -39.75 10.98 -39.08
CA GLY A 789 -39.61 11.12 -40.53
C GLY A 789 -38.16 11.20 -40.98
N SER A 790 -37.79 12.28 -41.69
CA SER A 790 -36.44 12.58 -42.17
C SER A 790 -35.66 13.56 -41.27
N GLY A 791 -36.11 13.75 -40.03
CA GLY A 791 -35.47 14.63 -39.05
C GLY A 791 -34.10 14.16 -38.57
N ALA A 792 -33.49 14.96 -37.70
CA ALA A 792 -32.20 14.64 -37.07
C ALA A 792 -32.34 13.51 -36.04
N GLU A 793 -31.27 12.72 -35.88
CA GLU A 793 -31.19 11.70 -34.84
C GLU A 793 -31.02 12.34 -33.46
N THR A 794 -31.72 11.80 -32.46
CA THR A 794 -31.74 12.28 -31.08
C THR A 794 -31.59 11.10 -30.12
N GLU A 795 -30.80 11.24 -29.06
CA GLU A 795 -30.62 10.23 -28.00
C GLU A 795 -31.79 10.27 -27.00
N ALA A 796 -32.28 9.12 -26.57
CA ALA A 796 -33.35 9.01 -25.59
C ALA A 796 -33.36 7.65 -24.87
N THR A 797 -34.22 7.53 -23.86
CA THR A 797 -34.75 6.24 -23.43
C THR A 797 -35.81 5.75 -24.41
N PHE A 798 -36.07 4.43 -24.45
CA PHE A 798 -37.11 3.88 -25.32
C PHE A 798 -38.49 4.47 -24.99
N ALA A 799 -38.78 4.65 -23.69
CA ALA A 799 -40.03 5.23 -23.20
C ALA A 799 -40.24 6.70 -23.60
N GLU A 800 -39.16 7.47 -23.78
CA GLU A 800 -39.23 8.85 -24.27
C GLU A 800 -39.35 8.93 -25.80
N ALA A 801 -38.71 8.01 -26.52
CA ALA A 801 -38.68 8.00 -27.98
C ALA A 801 -40.03 7.59 -28.60
N LEU A 802 -40.61 6.47 -28.13
CA LEU A 802 -41.79 5.87 -28.78
C LEU A 802 -43.01 6.82 -28.85
N PRO A 803 -43.39 7.56 -27.78
CA PRO A 803 -44.50 8.51 -27.86
C PRO A 803 -44.32 9.61 -28.92
N LYS A 804 -43.08 9.99 -29.24
CA LYS A 804 -42.79 10.98 -30.28
C LYS A 804 -43.13 10.47 -31.68
N LEU A 805 -42.88 9.19 -31.95
CA LEU A 805 -43.22 8.56 -33.22
C LEU A 805 -44.69 8.19 -33.32
N ASN A 806 -45.33 7.81 -32.20
CA ASN A 806 -46.77 7.52 -32.19
C ASN A 806 -47.65 8.73 -32.50
N GLY A 807 -47.17 9.95 -32.23
CA GLY A 807 -47.89 11.19 -32.52
C GLY A 807 -47.74 11.72 -33.95
N ASP A 808 -46.97 11.06 -34.82
CA ASP A 808 -46.62 11.57 -36.15
C ASP A 808 -46.94 10.57 -37.27
N SER A 809 -47.61 11.04 -38.32
CA SER A 809 -47.94 10.22 -39.50
C SER A 809 -46.74 10.00 -40.44
N SER A 810 -45.66 10.75 -40.28
CA SER A 810 -44.44 10.65 -41.10
C SER A 810 -43.60 9.40 -40.79
N GLY A 811 -43.99 8.63 -39.76
CA GLY A 811 -43.21 7.50 -39.27
C GLY A 811 -41.90 7.93 -38.62
N GLY A 812 -40.92 7.03 -38.59
CA GLY A 812 -39.60 7.31 -38.02
C GLY A 812 -38.82 6.04 -37.73
N THR A 813 -37.67 6.18 -37.08
CA THR A 813 -36.86 5.04 -36.65
C THR A 813 -36.40 5.23 -35.22
N ILE A 814 -36.52 4.16 -34.42
CA ILE A 814 -35.87 3.98 -33.12
C ILE A 814 -34.81 2.91 -33.32
N THR A 815 -33.55 3.24 -33.04
CA THR A 815 -32.41 2.32 -33.14
C THR A 815 -31.92 1.99 -31.74
N LEU A 816 -31.89 0.71 -31.38
CA LEU A 816 -31.39 0.27 -30.07
C LEU A 816 -29.86 0.42 -29.99
N LEU A 817 -29.39 0.83 -28.81
CA LEU A 817 -27.97 0.98 -28.47
C LEU A 817 -27.53 0.01 -27.36
N LYS A 818 -28.49 -0.66 -26.71
CA LYS A 818 -28.30 -1.72 -25.72
C LYS A 818 -29.54 -2.62 -25.69
N ASP A 819 -29.43 -3.73 -24.98
CA ASP A 819 -30.59 -4.58 -24.70
C ASP A 819 -31.58 -3.85 -23.78
N ILE A 820 -32.88 -3.97 -24.05
CA ILE A 820 -33.96 -3.25 -23.37
C ILE A 820 -35.02 -4.24 -22.88
N SER A 821 -35.39 -4.13 -21.61
CA SER A 821 -36.48 -4.92 -21.00
C SER A 821 -37.66 -4.01 -20.68
N LEU A 822 -38.78 -4.25 -21.35
CA LEU A 822 -40.01 -3.48 -21.18
C LEU A 822 -40.83 -4.01 -20.00
N ALA A 823 -41.23 -3.08 -19.12
CA ALA A 823 -42.08 -3.41 -17.97
C ALA A 823 -43.55 -3.65 -18.35
N GLN A 824 -43.98 -3.18 -19.52
CA GLN A 824 -45.32 -3.29 -20.10
C GLN A 824 -45.20 -3.32 -21.64
N PRO A 825 -46.20 -3.86 -22.35
CA PRO A 825 -46.22 -3.82 -23.81
C PRO A 825 -46.03 -2.41 -24.35
N ALA A 826 -45.17 -2.25 -25.35
CA ALA A 826 -45.06 -0.99 -26.07
C ALA A 826 -46.14 -0.91 -27.16
N GLU A 827 -47.09 0.00 -26.99
CA GLU A 827 -48.19 0.20 -27.94
C GLU A 827 -47.77 1.08 -29.12
N ILE A 828 -48.03 0.62 -30.34
CA ILE A 828 -47.77 1.33 -31.59
C ILE A 828 -49.08 1.81 -32.19
N THR A 829 -49.24 3.13 -32.31
CA THR A 829 -50.42 3.80 -32.88
C THR A 829 -50.08 4.75 -34.02
N GLY A 830 -48.80 5.13 -34.18
CA GLY A 830 -48.32 6.00 -35.26
C GLY A 830 -47.89 5.27 -36.52
N GLY A 831 -47.40 6.04 -37.49
CA GLY A 831 -47.05 5.57 -38.84
C GLY A 831 -48.25 5.57 -39.79
N ASP A 832 -47.98 5.87 -41.07
CA ASP A 832 -49.00 5.92 -42.12
C ASP A 832 -48.99 4.63 -42.95
N LYS A 833 -50.12 3.92 -42.95
CA LYS A 833 -50.33 2.71 -43.74
C LYS A 833 -50.87 2.98 -45.15
N ALA A 834 -51.09 4.23 -45.54
CA ALA A 834 -51.58 4.58 -46.86
C ALA A 834 -50.57 4.17 -47.96
N GLY A 835 -51.10 3.59 -49.04
CA GLY A 835 -50.30 3.18 -50.19
C GLY A 835 -49.52 1.88 -50.01
N ILE A 836 -49.72 1.13 -48.91
CA ILE A 836 -49.19 -0.22 -48.78
C ILE A 836 -49.78 -1.11 -49.87
N ASN A 837 -48.92 -1.72 -50.67
CA ASN A 837 -49.30 -2.74 -51.64
C ASN A 837 -49.47 -4.07 -50.91
N SER A 838 -50.68 -4.64 -50.95
CA SER A 838 -51.02 -5.89 -50.26
C SER A 838 -50.27 -7.13 -50.78
N ASP A 839 -49.77 -7.10 -52.02
CA ASP A 839 -49.04 -8.22 -52.63
C ASP A 839 -47.53 -8.17 -52.33
N THR A 840 -46.92 -6.98 -52.31
CA THR A 840 -45.47 -6.82 -52.09
C THR A 840 -45.11 -6.43 -50.65
N GLY A 841 -46.05 -5.84 -49.91
CA GLY A 841 -45.82 -5.27 -48.59
C GLY A 841 -45.03 -3.96 -48.59
N GLU A 842 -44.78 -3.38 -49.78
CA GLU A 842 -44.07 -2.12 -49.97
C GLU A 842 -45.02 -0.92 -49.88
N GLY A 843 -44.49 0.25 -49.53
CA GLY A 843 -45.25 1.48 -49.28
C GLY A 843 -45.46 1.77 -47.80
N GLY A 844 -46.18 2.86 -47.53
CA GLY A 844 -46.40 3.42 -46.19
C GLY A 844 -45.16 4.08 -45.55
N SER A 845 -45.38 4.70 -44.40
CA SER A 845 -44.37 5.37 -43.56
C SER A 845 -44.43 4.79 -42.14
N PRO A 846 -43.70 3.68 -41.85
CA PRO A 846 -43.82 3.00 -40.56
C PRO A 846 -43.09 3.71 -39.42
N VAL A 847 -43.52 3.42 -38.19
CA VAL A 847 -42.65 3.48 -37.01
C VAL A 847 -41.71 2.29 -37.10
N THR A 848 -40.42 2.52 -37.27
CA THR A 848 -39.42 1.46 -37.40
C THR A 848 -38.72 1.24 -36.06
N ILE A 849 -38.70 0.01 -35.56
CA ILE A 849 -37.78 -0.42 -34.50
C ILE A 849 -36.64 -1.17 -35.18
N ASP A 850 -35.46 -0.54 -35.18
CA ASP A 850 -34.20 -1.14 -35.59
C ASP A 850 -33.52 -1.75 -34.37
N LEU A 851 -33.53 -3.08 -34.32
CA LEU A 851 -32.95 -3.87 -33.24
C LEU A 851 -31.43 -3.70 -33.17
N ASN A 852 -30.76 -3.37 -34.28
CA ASN A 852 -29.32 -3.08 -34.34
C ASN A 852 -28.45 -4.07 -33.53
N GLY A 853 -28.78 -5.36 -33.61
CA GLY A 853 -28.07 -6.45 -32.94
C GLY A 853 -28.46 -6.68 -31.48
N HIS A 854 -29.34 -5.86 -30.91
CA HIS A 854 -29.77 -5.89 -29.51
C HIS A 854 -31.10 -6.63 -29.29
N THR A 855 -31.33 -7.02 -28.03
CA THR A 855 -32.54 -7.69 -27.58
C THR A 855 -33.55 -6.68 -27.05
N LEU A 856 -34.79 -6.75 -27.52
CA LEU A 856 -35.95 -6.11 -26.90
C LEU A 856 -36.80 -7.20 -26.22
N SER A 857 -36.88 -7.18 -24.90
CA SER A 857 -37.60 -8.21 -24.14
C SER A 857 -38.81 -7.70 -23.38
N GLY A 858 -39.85 -8.53 -23.31
CA GLY A 858 -41.00 -8.32 -22.43
C GLY A 858 -40.76 -8.85 -21.01
N ASN A 859 -41.80 -8.74 -20.17
CA ASN A 859 -41.81 -9.22 -18.79
C ASN A 859 -42.50 -10.60 -18.62
N GLY A 860 -42.93 -11.22 -19.71
CA GLY A 860 -43.65 -12.49 -19.77
C GLY A 860 -45.16 -12.43 -19.47
N SER A 861 -45.71 -11.29 -19.03
CA SER A 861 -47.14 -11.19 -18.67
C SER A 861 -48.05 -10.82 -19.85
N ASP A 862 -47.48 -10.22 -20.89
CA ASP A 862 -48.20 -9.75 -22.08
C ASP A 862 -47.22 -9.67 -23.27
N SER A 863 -47.71 -9.25 -24.44
CA SER A 863 -46.93 -9.08 -25.67
C SER A 863 -45.76 -8.11 -25.46
N VAL A 864 -44.61 -8.33 -26.11
CA VAL A 864 -43.52 -7.34 -26.06
C VAL A 864 -43.95 -6.02 -26.73
N LEU A 865 -44.56 -6.14 -27.91
CA LEU A 865 -45.10 -5.02 -28.70
C LEU A 865 -46.58 -5.25 -29.01
N SER A 866 -47.36 -4.17 -29.07
CA SER A 866 -48.76 -4.20 -29.48
C SER A 866 -49.01 -3.20 -30.58
N VAL A 867 -49.38 -3.63 -31.78
CA VAL A 867 -49.71 -2.76 -32.91
C VAL A 867 -51.23 -2.58 -32.98
N SER A 868 -51.71 -1.40 -32.60
CA SER A 868 -53.13 -1.03 -32.67
C SER A 868 -53.42 -0.39 -34.04
N THR A 869 -53.85 0.88 -34.15
CA THR A 869 -54.18 1.49 -35.45
C THR A 869 -53.00 1.78 -36.37
N GLY A 870 -51.77 1.68 -35.86
CA GLY A 870 -50.54 2.16 -36.49
C GLY A 870 -49.90 1.20 -37.48
N PHE A 871 -48.71 1.59 -37.96
CA PHE A 871 -47.85 0.80 -38.84
C PHE A 871 -46.45 0.63 -38.23
N LEU A 872 -46.11 -0.59 -37.80
CA LEU A 872 -44.82 -0.96 -37.23
C LEU A 872 -43.95 -1.68 -38.28
N GLU A 873 -42.68 -1.29 -38.38
CA GLU A 873 -41.64 -2.06 -39.06
C GLU A 873 -40.59 -2.56 -38.06
N ILE A 874 -40.25 -3.85 -38.12
CA ILE A 874 -39.12 -4.43 -37.40
C ILE A 874 -38.01 -4.71 -38.40
N LYS A 875 -36.82 -4.23 -38.08
CA LYS A 875 -35.58 -4.57 -38.79
C LYS A 875 -34.43 -4.71 -37.81
N ASP A 876 -33.35 -5.29 -38.28
CA ASP A 876 -32.05 -5.32 -37.64
C ASP A 876 -31.00 -4.94 -38.67
N SER A 877 -30.33 -3.80 -38.42
CA SER A 877 -29.25 -3.27 -39.26
C SER A 877 -27.85 -3.72 -38.84
N SER A 878 -27.72 -4.53 -37.78
CA SER A 878 -26.41 -5.05 -37.35
C SER A 878 -25.81 -5.99 -38.41
N SER A 879 -24.48 -6.02 -38.48
CA SER A 879 -23.75 -6.89 -39.40
C SER A 879 -23.96 -8.39 -39.13
N GLY A 880 -24.33 -8.74 -37.89
CA GLY A 880 -24.58 -10.12 -37.46
C GLY A 880 -26.03 -10.57 -37.52
N GLY A 881 -26.99 -9.65 -37.69
CA GLY A 881 -28.42 -10.00 -37.67
C GLY A 881 -28.90 -10.61 -36.35
N THR A 882 -28.27 -10.25 -35.21
CA THR A 882 -28.50 -10.87 -33.90
C THR A 882 -29.64 -10.27 -33.11
N GLY A 883 -30.23 -9.18 -33.59
CA GLY A 883 -31.29 -8.45 -32.93
C GLY A 883 -32.56 -9.29 -32.80
N LYS A 884 -33.18 -9.28 -31.62
CA LYS A 884 -34.35 -10.14 -31.34
C LYS A 884 -35.40 -9.52 -30.42
N ILE A 885 -36.64 -9.97 -30.57
CA ILE A 885 -37.78 -9.69 -29.70
C ILE A 885 -38.17 -10.98 -28.96
N THR A 886 -38.14 -10.96 -27.62
CA THR A 886 -38.26 -12.18 -26.79
C THR A 886 -38.96 -11.95 -25.45
N GLY A 887 -39.29 -13.04 -24.75
CA GLY A 887 -39.71 -12.97 -23.35
C GLY A 887 -41.08 -12.33 -23.12
N GLY A 888 -41.89 -12.16 -24.16
CA GLY A 888 -43.28 -11.81 -24.00
C GLY A 888 -44.18 -13.03 -23.84
N GLY A 889 -45.39 -12.78 -23.36
CA GLY A 889 -46.38 -13.81 -23.06
C GLY A 889 -47.81 -13.27 -23.01
N GLY A 890 -48.55 -13.64 -21.96
CA GLY A 890 -49.98 -13.29 -21.85
C GLY A 890 -50.88 -14.14 -22.75
N SER A 891 -51.98 -13.54 -23.23
CA SER A 891 -53.03 -14.29 -23.92
C SER A 891 -52.68 -14.62 -25.37
N SER A 892 -52.22 -13.64 -26.16
CA SER A 892 -51.97 -13.83 -27.59
C SER A 892 -50.84 -12.91 -28.06
N GLY A 893 -50.09 -13.33 -29.07
CA GLY A 893 -49.07 -12.47 -29.70
C GLY A 893 -47.86 -12.22 -28.81
N GLY A 894 -47.31 -13.25 -28.18
CA GLY A 894 -46.31 -13.11 -27.10
C GLY A 894 -45.13 -12.21 -27.51
N GLY A 895 -44.62 -12.33 -28.73
CA GLY A 895 -43.73 -11.33 -29.30
C GLY A 895 -44.48 -10.04 -29.66
N ILE A 896 -45.40 -10.14 -30.61
CA ILE A 896 -46.16 -9.00 -31.15
C ILE A 896 -47.65 -9.33 -31.34
N ASP A 897 -48.54 -8.51 -30.77
CA ASP A 897 -50.01 -8.55 -30.98
C ASP A 897 -50.43 -7.45 -31.96
N VAL A 898 -51.01 -7.81 -33.10
CA VAL A 898 -51.46 -6.89 -34.16
C VAL A 898 -52.99 -6.87 -34.19
N LYS A 899 -53.59 -5.72 -33.91
CA LYS A 899 -55.04 -5.56 -33.73
C LYS A 899 -55.55 -4.24 -34.27
N THR A 900 -56.88 -4.10 -34.34
CA THR A 900 -57.57 -2.83 -34.68
C THR A 900 -57.04 -2.23 -35.98
N GLU A 901 -57.01 -3.03 -37.05
CA GLU A 901 -56.51 -2.65 -38.38
C GLU A 901 -55.02 -2.26 -38.42
N GLY A 902 -54.24 -2.65 -37.41
CA GLY A 902 -52.79 -2.45 -37.36
C GLY A 902 -52.03 -3.18 -38.45
N VAL A 903 -50.86 -2.64 -38.79
CA VAL A 903 -49.97 -3.25 -39.77
C VAL A 903 -48.61 -3.52 -39.13
N LEU A 904 -48.15 -4.76 -39.19
CA LEU A 904 -46.78 -5.15 -38.85
C LEU A 904 -46.03 -5.51 -40.13
N ARG A 905 -44.81 -4.99 -40.30
CA ARG A 905 -43.85 -5.43 -41.32
C ARG A 905 -42.56 -5.93 -40.67
N LEU A 906 -42.23 -7.20 -40.88
CA LEU A 906 -40.97 -7.81 -40.45
C LEU A 906 -40.00 -7.92 -41.65
N VAL A 907 -38.91 -7.16 -41.60
CA VAL A 907 -37.89 -7.08 -42.66
C VAL A 907 -36.64 -7.88 -42.31
N SER A 908 -36.16 -7.78 -41.07
CA SER A 908 -35.05 -8.56 -40.53
C SER A 908 -35.11 -8.62 -38.99
N GLY A 909 -34.18 -9.35 -38.35
CA GLY A 909 -34.23 -9.67 -36.92
C GLY A 909 -35.05 -10.93 -36.60
N ALA A 910 -35.13 -11.28 -35.32
CA ALA A 910 -35.81 -12.48 -34.85
C ALA A 910 -36.94 -12.17 -33.86
N ILE A 911 -38.11 -12.79 -34.01
CA ILE A 911 -39.13 -12.87 -32.96
C ILE A 911 -39.05 -14.28 -32.39
N THR A 912 -38.51 -14.42 -31.18
CA THR A 912 -38.13 -15.73 -30.66
C THR A 912 -38.34 -15.91 -29.17
N GLY A 913 -38.60 -17.15 -28.75
CA GLY A 913 -38.62 -17.52 -27.33
C GLY A 913 -39.79 -16.92 -26.55
N ASN A 914 -40.88 -16.55 -27.24
CA ASN A 914 -42.08 -16.02 -26.63
C ASN A 914 -43.08 -17.14 -26.35
N THR A 915 -43.87 -17.00 -25.28
CA THR A 915 -44.77 -18.07 -24.80
C THR A 915 -46.12 -17.52 -24.34
N VAL A 916 -47.22 -17.95 -24.97
CA VAL A 916 -48.59 -17.49 -24.66
C VAL A 916 -49.55 -18.61 -24.26
N GLU A 917 -50.62 -18.23 -23.57
CA GLU A 917 -51.68 -19.14 -23.12
C GLU A 917 -52.71 -19.49 -24.21
N TYR A 918 -52.96 -18.62 -25.18
CA TYR A 918 -53.87 -18.87 -26.31
C TYR A 918 -53.11 -18.90 -27.63
N ASP A 919 -53.37 -17.97 -28.55
CA ASP A 919 -52.90 -18.07 -29.94
C ASP A 919 -51.70 -17.16 -30.27
N GLY A 920 -50.84 -17.60 -31.18
CA GLY A 920 -49.78 -16.75 -31.75
C GLY A 920 -48.61 -16.55 -30.80
N GLY A 921 -47.80 -17.59 -30.58
CA GLY A 921 -46.66 -17.50 -29.64
C GLY A 921 -45.69 -16.38 -30.01
N GLY A 922 -45.35 -16.26 -31.30
CA GLY A 922 -44.54 -15.17 -31.82
C GLY A 922 -45.38 -13.95 -32.18
N VAL A 923 -46.34 -14.13 -33.10
CA VAL A 923 -47.19 -13.05 -33.62
C VAL A 923 -48.65 -13.49 -33.63
N SER A 924 -49.56 -12.64 -33.18
CA SER A 924 -51.01 -12.83 -33.37
C SER A 924 -51.59 -11.66 -34.15
N VAL A 925 -52.40 -11.94 -35.17
CA VAL A 925 -53.05 -10.94 -36.01
C VAL A 925 -54.56 -11.09 -35.86
N ARG A 926 -55.23 -10.06 -35.32
CA ARG A 926 -56.66 -10.06 -35.01
C ARG A 926 -57.30 -8.72 -35.34
N ASP A 927 -58.63 -8.63 -35.20
CA ASP A 927 -59.37 -7.38 -35.38
C ASP A 927 -59.04 -6.63 -36.68
N LYS A 928 -59.03 -7.37 -37.80
CA LYS A 928 -58.66 -6.93 -39.16
C LYS A 928 -57.21 -6.44 -39.32
N GLY A 929 -56.31 -6.90 -38.45
CA GLY A 929 -54.88 -6.63 -38.56
C GLY A 929 -54.26 -7.21 -39.84
N THR A 930 -53.10 -6.66 -40.21
CA THR A 930 -52.29 -7.11 -41.34
C THR A 930 -50.86 -7.36 -40.89
N PHE A 931 -50.32 -8.52 -41.23
CA PHE A 931 -48.91 -8.86 -41.05
C PHE A 931 -48.24 -9.03 -42.42
N ILE A 932 -47.06 -8.46 -42.57
CA ILE A 932 -46.21 -8.52 -43.76
C ILE A 932 -44.84 -9.03 -43.31
N MET A 933 -44.34 -10.09 -43.92
CA MET A 933 -43.01 -10.64 -43.66
C MET A 933 -42.21 -10.72 -44.95
N THR A 934 -41.24 -9.83 -45.10
CA THR A 934 -40.34 -9.80 -46.27
C THR A 934 -38.97 -10.41 -45.95
N GLY A 935 -38.65 -10.57 -44.67
CA GLY A 935 -37.45 -11.22 -44.17
C GLY A 935 -37.55 -11.55 -42.69
N GLY A 936 -36.41 -11.66 -42.02
CA GLY A 936 -36.33 -12.00 -40.59
C GLY A 936 -36.70 -13.45 -40.26
N SER A 937 -36.81 -13.74 -38.96
CA SER A 937 -37.18 -15.06 -38.46
C SER A 937 -38.22 -14.99 -37.35
N ILE A 938 -39.13 -15.96 -37.33
CA ILE A 938 -40.04 -16.23 -36.21
C ILE A 938 -39.73 -17.64 -35.74
N SER A 939 -39.08 -17.78 -34.59
CA SER A 939 -38.57 -19.08 -34.16
C SER A 939 -38.68 -19.38 -32.69
N ASP A 940 -38.77 -20.66 -32.33
CA ASP A 940 -38.79 -21.11 -30.93
C ASP A 940 -39.90 -20.46 -30.07
N ASN A 941 -40.98 -20.00 -30.71
CA ASN A 941 -42.14 -19.48 -29.99
C ASN A 941 -43.11 -20.60 -29.65
N ARG A 942 -43.86 -20.41 -28.55
CA ARG A 942 -44.75 -21.42 -27.99
C ARG A 942 -46.14 -20.82 -27.73
N ALA A 943 -47.18 -21.49 -28.19
CA ALA A 943 -48.57 -21.14 -27.89
C ALA A 943 -49.24 -22.33 -27.19
N ALA A 944 -50.20 -22.12 -26.30
CA ALA A 944 -51.01 -23.21 -25.75
C ALA A 944 -52.29 -23.48 -26.58
N GLY A 945 -52.75 -22.46 -27.32
CA GLY A 945 -53.74 -22.52 -28.39
C GLY A 945 -53.10 -22.64 -29.78
N ASN A 946 -53.62 -21.97 -30.81
CA ASN A 946 -53.20 -22.16 -32.20
C ASN A 946 -52.04 -21.24 -32.63
N GLY A 947 -51.33 -21.61 -33.69
CA GLY A 947 -50.30 -20.74 -34.27
C GLY A 947 -49.09 -20.58 -33.35
N GLY A 948 -48.31 -21.64 -33.15
CA GLY A 948 -47.13 -21.58 -32.27
C GLY A 948 -46.17 -20.46 -32.65
N GLY A 949 -45.99 -20.22 -33.96
CA GLY A 949 -45.28 -19.05 -34.50
C GLY A 949 -46.24 -17.89 -34.76
N VAL A 950 -47.21 -18.07 -35.65
CA VAL A 950 -48.11 -17.02 -36.14
C VAL A 950 -49.57 -17.48 -36.10
N ASN A 951 -50.45 -16.64 -35.54
CA ASN A 951 -51.90 -16.80 -35.59
C ASN A 951 -52.53 -15.72 -36.49
N ILE A 952 -53.42 -16.11 -37.40
CA ILE A 952 -54.22 -15.22 -38.24
C ILE A 952 -55.68 -15.46 -37.93
N ASP A 953 -56.31 -14.50 -37.26
CA ASP A 953 -57.69 -14.58 -36.83
C ASP A 953 -58.68 -14.14 -37.94
N LEU A 954 -59.97 -14.23 -37.63
CA LEU A 954 -61.09 -13.93 -38.52
C LEU A 954 -60.92 -12.59 -39.25
N GLY A 955 -60.88 -12.65 -40.58
CA GLY A 955 -60.79 -11.47 -41.45
C GLY A 955 -59.44 -10.74 -41.43
N CYS A 956 -58.39 -11.35 -40.88
CA CYS A 956 -57.03 -10.81 -40.87
C CYS A 956 -56.19 -11.31 -42.04
N THR A 957 -55.10 -10.59 -42.34
CA THR A 957 -54.23 -10.89 -43.49
C THR A 957 -52.78 -11.10 -43.06
N PHE A 958 -52.14 -12.13 -43.61
CA PHE A 958 -50.70 -12.32 -43.58
C PHE A 958 -50.15 -12.44 -45.00
N THR A 959 -49.11 -11.66 -45.33
CA THR A 959 -48.36 -11.77 -46.59
C THR A 959 -46.89 -12.09 -46.27
N MET A 960 -46.38 -13.21 -46.76
CA MET A 960 -44.99 -13.66 -46.59
C MET A 960 -44.30 -13.77 -47.96
N THR A 961 -43.35 -12.87 -48.21
CA THR A 961 -42.55 -12.85 -49.45
C THR A 961 -41.11 -13.32 -49.22
N GLY A 962 -40.67 -13.40 -47.97
CA GLY A 962 -39.35 -13.87 -47.56
C GLY A 962 -39.27 -14.20 -46.07
N GLY A 963 -38.06 -14.48 -45.57
CA GLY A 963 -37.82 -14.83 -44.17
C GLY A 963 -38.14 -16.29 -43.80
N SER A 964 -38.09 -16.61 -42.51
CA SER A 964 -38.28 -17.98 -42.00
C SER A 964 -39.19 -18.07 -40.77
N ILE A 965 -40.07 -19.07 -40.73
CA ILE A 965 -40.87 -19.44 -39.56
C ILE A 965 -40.45 -20.84 -39.16
N SER A 966 -39.73 -21.01 -38.05
CA SER A 966 -39.15 -22.31 -37.73
C SER A 966 -39.10 -22.69 -36.26
N SER A 967 -39.09 -23.99 -35.98
CA SER A 967 -38.97 -24.50 -34.59
C SER A 967 -40.04 -23.97 -33.64
N ASN A 968 -41.17 -23.45 -34.12
CA ASN A 968 -42.27 -22.99 -33.29
C ASN A 968 -43.18 -24.15 -32.91
N GLY A 969 -43.94 -24.02 -31.82
CA GLY A 969 -44.81 -25.11 -31.40
C GLY A 969 -45.61 -24.90 -30.14
N ARG A 970 -45.86 -26.00 -29.43
CA ARG A 970 -46.76 -26.07 -28.27
C ARG A 970 -46.11 -25.64 -26.96
N HIS A 971 -46.80 -24.81 -26.19
CA HIS A 971 -46.58 -24.60 -24.76
C HIS A 971 -47.25 -25.71 -23.92
N ALA A 972 -46.52 -26.34 -23.00
CA ALA A 972 -47.03 -27.43 -22.18
C ALA A 972 -47.85 -26.90 -20.99
N GLY A 973 -49.19 -27.04 -21.00
CA GLY A 973 -49.95 -26.71 -19.78
C GLY A 973 -51.48 -26.78 -19.79
N THR A 974 -52.17 -26.62 -20.94
CA THR A 974 -53.62 -26.26 -20.90
C THR A 974 -54.60 -27.30 -21.46
N GLY A 975 -54.17 -28.49 -21.88
CA GLY A 975 -55.08 -29.54 -22.38
C GLY A 975 -55.78 -29.24 -23.72
N GLU A 976 -55.61 -28.04 -24.29
CA GLU A 976 -56.15 -27.67 -25.60
C GLU A 976 -55.31 -28.22 -26.76
N THR A 977 -56.01 -28.56 -27.85
CA THR A 977 -55.41 -29.08 -29.09
C THR A 977 -54.87 -27.93 -29.91
N ILE A 978 -53.56 -27.91 -30.14
CA ILE A 978 -52.92 -26.90 -30.97
C ILE A 978 -53.05 -27.26 -32.43
N LYS A 979 -53.27 -26.23 -33.26
CA LYS A 979 -53.23 -26.33 -34.71
C LYS A 979 -52.25 -25.29 -35.25
N GLY A 980 -51.54 -25.63 -36.32
CA GLY A 980 -50.61 -24.68 -36.94
C GLY A 980 -49.38 -24.42 -36.07
N GLY A 981 -48.47 -25.39 -35.93
CA GLY A 981 -47.25 -25.22 -35.12
C GLY A 981 -46.43 -24.01 -35.58
N GLY A 982 -46.33 -23.80 -36.89
CA GLY A 982 -45.77 -22.60 -37.50
C GLY A 982 -46.82 -21.51 -37.67
N VAL A 983 -47.85 -21.76 -38.49
CA VAL A 983 -48.89 -20.78 -38.87
C VAL A 983 -50.28 -21.40 -38.74
N PHE A 984 -51.21 -20.70 -38.10
CA PHE A 984 -52.64 -21.04 -38.10
C PHE A 984 -53.44 -19.97 -38.82
N ILE A 985 -54.33 -20.40 -39.74
CA ILE A 985 -55.27 -19.53 -40.44
C ILE A 985 -56.69 -19.87 -40.01
N SER A 986 -57.33 -18.93 -39.31
CA SER A 986 -58.73 -19.01 -38.90
C SER A 986 -59.69 -18.84 -40.09
N ASP A 987 -60.97 -19.11 -39.86
CA ASP A 987 -62.02 -18.92 -40.85
C ASP A 987 -62.03 -17.49 -41.39
N SER A 988 -62.22 -17.33 -42.71
CA SER A 988 -62.09 -16.06 -43.46
C SER A 988 -60.76 -15.30 -43.28
N GLY A 989 -59.76 -15.86 -42.61
CA GLY A 989 -58.39 -15.35 -42.61
C GLY A 989 -57.72 -15.55 -43.97
N THR A 990 -56.78 -14.67 -44.31
CA THR A 990 -56.03 -14.75 -45.58
C THR A 990 -54.54 -14.87 -45.33
N PHE A 991 -53.92 -15.89 -45.90
CA PHE A 991 -52.46 -16.02 -45.96
C PHE A 991 -52.01 -16.03 -47.43
N THR A 992 -51.07 -15.17 -47.80
CA THR A 992 -50.40 -15.19 -49.10
C THR A 992 -48.92 -15.46 -48.89
N MET A 993 -48.40 -16.55 -49.46
CA MET A 993 -46.98 -16.90 -49.40
C MET A 993 -46.40 -16.95 -50.81
N THR A 994 -45.48 -16.02 -51.12
CA THR A 994 -44.77 -15.96 -52.41
C THR A 994 -43.27 -16.25 -52.28
N GLY A 995 -42.76 -16.42 -51.06
CA GLY A 995 -41.38 -16.77 -50.79
C GLY A 995 -41.14 -17.11 -49.32
N GLY A 996 -39.88 -17.30 -48.95
CA GLY A 996 -39.47 -17.68 -47.59
C GLY A 996 -39.68 -19.16 -47.25
N SER A 997 -39.47 -19.51 -45.98
CA SER A 997 -39.49 -20.90 -45.50
C SER A 997 -40.29 -21.09 -44.20
N ILE A 998 -41.05 -22.17 -44.09
CA ILE A 998 -41.73 -22.63 -42.87
C ILE A 998 -41.23 -24.04 -42.55
N THR A 999 -40.36 -24.19 -41.55
CA THR A 999 -39.65 -25.46 -41.31
C THR A 999 -39.56 -25.86 -39.86
N ASP A 1000 -39.47 -27.16 -39.59
CA ASP A 1000 -39.18 -27.70 -38.26
C ASP A 1000 -40.17 -27.27 -37.16
N ASN A 1001 -41.37 -26.83 -37.54
CA ASN A 1001 -42.42 -26.46 -36.59
C ASN A 1001 -43.19 -27.71 -36.13
N LEU A 1002 -43.71 -27.65 -34.90
CA LEU A 1002 -44.17 -28.82 -34.17
C LEU A 1002 -45.41 -28.56 -33.31
N VAL A 1003 -46.43 -29.41 -33.46
CA VAL A 1003 -47.65 -29.34 -32.63
C VAL A 1003 -47.63 -30.28 -31.41
N ASN A 1004 -46.78 -31.33 -31.43
CA ASN A 1004 -46.56 -32.34 -30.37
C ASN A 1004 -47.83 -32.88 -29.67
N TYR A 1005 -48.87 -33.25 -30.43
CA TYR A 1005 -50.10 -33.83 -29.89
C TYR A 1005 -50.83 -34.70 -30.91
N ASP A 1006 -51.36 -35.85 -30.50
CA ASP A 1006 -51.95 -36.84 -31.40
C ASP A 1006 -53.23 -36.37 -32.12
N THR A 1007 -53.96 -35.41 -31.55
CA THR A 1007 -55.12 -34.76 -32.18
C THR A 1007 -54.80 -33.38 -32.77
N GLY A 1008 -53.54 -32.94 -32.68
CA GLY A 1008 -53.06 -31.72 -33.30
C GLY A 1008 -52.86 -31.89 -34.81
N ALA A 1009 -52.93 -30.79 -35.55
CA ALA A 1009 -52.88 -30.78 -37.01
C ALA A 1009 -52.09 -29.58 -37.57
N GLY A 1010 -51.40 -29.78 -38.69
CA GLY A 1010 -50.63 -28.75 -39.37
C GLY A 1010 -49.41 -28.33 -38.55
N GLY A 1011 -48.41 -29.21 -38.47
CA GLY A 1011 -47.10 -28.87 -37.89
C GLY A 1011 -46.54 -27.56 -38.44
N GLY A 1012 -46.62 -27.38 -39.76
CA GLY A 1012 -46.20 -26.16 -40.45
C GLY A 1012 -47.33 -25.13 -40.54
N VAL A 1013 -48.33 -25.39 -41.36
CA VAL A 1013 -49.47 -24.50 -41.63
C VAL A 1013 -50.78 -25.26 -41.45
N PHE A 1014 -51.74 -24.69 -40.73
CA PHE A 1014 -53.12 -25.18 -40.66
C PHE A 1014 -54.07 -24.18 -41.34
N VAL A 1015 -54.95 -24.67 -42.21
CA VAL A 1015 -55.91 -23.87 -42.99
C VAL A 1015 -57.34 -24.28 -42.63
N SER A 1016 -58.10 -23.36 -42.03
CA SER A 1016 -59.51 -23.59 -41.67
C SER A 1016 -60.45 -23.61 -42.89
N SER A 1017 -61.64 -24.16 -42.71
CA SER A 1017 -62.60 -24.50 -43.78
C SER A 1017 -62.92 -23.33 -44.74
N THR A 1018 -63.01 -22.10 -44.24
CA THR A 1018 -63.30 -20.91 -45.05
C THR A 1018 -62.11 -19.96 -45.22
N ALA A 1019 -60.93 -20.37 -44.76
CA ALA A 1019 -59.70 -19.60 -44.91
C ALA A 1019 -59.24 -19.54 -46.37
N SER A 1020 -58.54 -18.46 -46.73
CA SER A 1020 -57.91 -18.30 -48.04
C SER A 1020 -56.40 -18.43 -47.92
N PHE A 1021 -55.82 -19.48 -48.51
CA PHE A 1021 -54.37 -19.64 -48.60
C PHE A 1021 -53.91 -19.52 -50.06
N TYR A 1022 -53.14 -18.48 -50.37
CA TYR A 1022 -52.59 -18.22 -51.70
C TYR A 1022 -51.10 -18.58 -51.75
N LEU A 1023 -50.71 -19.36 -52.76
CA LEU A 1023 -49.31 -19.72 -53.03
C LEU A 1023 -48.86 -19.16 -54.38
N GLY A 1024 -47.77 -18.38 -54.37
CA GLY A 1024 -47.09 -17.85 -55.56
C GLY A 1024 -45.57 -17.91 -55.40
N GLY A 1025 -44.81 -17.28 -56.30
CA GLY A 1025 -43.34 -17.22 -56.27
C GLY A 1025 -42.64 -18.53 -55.89
N SER A 1026 -41.71 -18.48 -54.93
CA SER A 1026 -40.86 -19.62 -54.53
C SER A 1026 -40.95 -19.94 -53.02
N PRO A 1027 -42.06 -20.51 -52.52
CA PRO A 1027 -42.30 -20.81 -51.09
C PRO A 1027 -41.81 -22.20 -50.66
N THR A 1028 -41.29 -22.35 -49.44
CA THR A 1028 -40.82 -23.63 -48.87
C THR A 1028 -41.55 -23.94 -47.56
N ILE A 1029 -42.16 -25.11 -47.42
CA ILE A 1029 -42.83 -25.62 -46.23
C ILE A 1029 -42.43 -27.08 -46.02
N THR A 1030 -41.43 -27.35 -45.19
CA THR A 1030 -40.82 -28.69 -45.08
C THR A 1030 -40.35 -29.04 -43.67
N GLY A 1031 -40.29 -30.31 -43.32
CA GLY A 1031 -39.72 -30.75 -42.03
C GLY A 1031 -40.62 -30.47 -40.82
N ASN A 1032 -41.86 -30.05 -41.03
CA ASN A 1032 -42.80 -29.77 -39.93
C ASN A 1032 -43.57 -31.04 -39.53
N ALA A 1033 -43.89 -31.20 -38.25
CA ALA A 1033 -44.45 -32.45 -37.71
C ALA A 1033 -45.57 -32.22 -36.68
N ARG A 1034 -46.44 -33.22 -36.53
CA ARG A 1034 -47.52 -33.21 -35.52
C ARG A 1034 -47.17 -33.92 -34.19
N ASN A 1035 -46.10 -34.71 -34.12
CA ASN A 1035 -45.66 -35.43 -32.91
C ASN A 1035 -44.15 -35.76 -32.95
N GLU A 1036 -43.40 -35.43 -31.88
CA GLU A 1036 -41.95 -35.72 -31.77
C GLU A 1036 -41.65 -37.21 -31.71
N SER A 1037 -42.59 -38.03 -31.22
CA SER A 1037 -42.48 -39.49 -31.14
C SER A 1037 -42.59 -40.15 -32.51
N TYR A 1038 -43.06 -39.42 -33.52
CA TYR A 1038 -43.17 -39.89 -34.91
C TYR A 1038 -42.62 -38.85 -35.89
N PRO A 1039 -41.29 -38.56 -35.87
CA PRO A 1039 -40.68 -37.52 -36.70
C PRO A 1039 -40.75 -37.83 -38.21
N GLN A 1040 -41.13 -39.06 -38.56
CA GLN A 1040 -41.41 -39.52 -39.93
C GLN A 1040 -42.81 -39.10 -40.42
N ARG A 1041 -43.71 -38.64 -39.54
CA ARG A 1041 -45.07 -38.17 -39.89
C ARG A 1041 -45.06 -36.66 -40.13
N LEU A 1042 -44.56 -36.28 -41.30
CA LEU A 1042 -44.57 -34.91 -41.78
C LEU A 1042 -46.02 -34.38 -41.89
N ASP A 1043 -46.26 -33.17 -41.39
CA ASP A 1043 -47.55 -32.48 -41.44
C ASP A 1043 -47.30 -31.00 -41.76
N ASN A 1044 -46.80 -30.77 -42.97
CA ASN A 1044 -46.34 -29.45 -43.42
C ASN A 1044 -47.51 -28.49 -43.63
N VAL A 1045 -48.52 -28.87 -44.44
CA VAL A 1045 -49.76 -28.10 -44.61
C VAL A 1045 -50.95 -29.01 -44.35
N PHE A 1046 -51.82 -28.61 -43.43
CA PHE A 1046 -53.08 -29.30 -43.15
C PHE A 1046 -54.27 -28.46 -43.63
N LEU A 1047 -55.12 -29.04 -44.46
CA LEU A 1047 -56.37 -28.44 -44.94
C LEU A 1047 -57.57 -29.06 -44.21
N ASP A 1048 -58.34 -28.23 -43.50
CA ASP A 1048 -59.60 -28.65 -42.90
C ASP A 1048 -60.71 -28.83 -43.97
N SER A 1049 -61.87 -29.35 -43.56
CA SER A 1049 -62.97 -29.71 -44.46
C SER A 1049 -63.45 -28.51 -45.30
N GLY A 1050 -63.11 -28.50 -46.59
CA GLY A 1050 -63.49 -27.44 -47.53
C GLY A 1050 -62.43 -26.36 -47.74
N ALA A 1051 -61.32 -26.41 -47.00
CA ALA A 1051 -60.17 -25.54 -47.22
C ALA A 1051 -59.45 -25.91 -48.52
N VAL A 1052 -59.03 -24.88 -49.29
CA VAL A 1052 -58.33 -25.07 -50.58
C VAL A 1052 -57.16 -24.11 -50.70
N ILE A 1053 -56.07 -24.58 -51.31
CA ILE A 1053 -54.95 -23.72 -51.69
C ILE A 1053 -55.25 -23.06 -53.03
N THR A 1054 -55.10 -21.75 -53.13
CA THR A 1054 -55.26 -21.00 -54.37
C THR A 1054 -53.89 -20.73 -55.00
N ILE A 1055 -53.68 -21.26 -56.19
CA ILE A 1055 -52.41 -21.07 -56.90
C ILE A 1055 -52.42 -19.71 -57.61
N ARG A 1056 -51.38 -18.91 -57.37
CA ARG A 1056 -51.15 -17.66 -58.07
C ARG A 1056 -50.40 -17.93 -59.39
N PRO A 1057 -50.54 -17.04 -60.40
CA PRO A 1057 -49.89 -17.23 -61.70
C PRO A 1057 -48.36 -17.28 -61.65
N ASP A 1058 -47.75 -16.67 -60.63
CA ASP A 1058 -46.31 -16.50 -60.44
C ASP A 1058 -45.62 -17.65 -59.67
N LEU A 1059 -46.33 -18.74 -59.36
CA LEU A 1059 -45.77 -19.90 -58.65
C LEU A 1059 -44.65 -20.61 -59.46
N ASP A 1060 -43.50 -20.79 -58.83
CA ASP A 1060 -42.37 -21.62 -59.30
C ASP A 1060 -42.64 -23.11 -59.01
N ARG A 1061 -42.76 -23.89 -60.08
CA ARG A 1061 -43.16 -25.31 -60.06
C ARG A 1061 -41.97 -26.27 -60.15
N THR A 1062 -40.76 -25.75 -60.27
CA THR A 1062 -39.57 -26.55 -60.61
C THR A 1062 -38.95 -27.29 -59.41
N ARG A 1063 -39.49 -27.12 -58.20
CA ARG A 1063 -38.87 -27.58 -56.94
C ARG A 1063 -39.50 -28.87 -56.40
N ASN A 1064 -38.64 -29.81 -55.98
CA ASN A 1064 -39.03 -31.11 -55.42
C ASN A 1064 -39.23 -31.05 -53.89
N GLY A 1065 -40.26 -31.73 -53.37
CA GLY A 1065 -40.54 -32.02 -51.96
C GLY A 1065 -40.81 -30.79 -51.07
N SER A 1066 -41.25 -29.66 -51.62
CA SER A 1066 -41.16 -28.37 -50.92
C SER A 1066 -42.38 -27.95 -50.10
N ILE A 1067 -43.54 -28.62 -50.16
CA ILE A 1067 -44.76 -28.15 -49.44
C ILE A 1067 -45.49 -29.24 -48.66
N GLY A 1068 -45.75 -30.45 -49.20
CA GLY A 1068 -46.44 -31.56 -48.52
C GLY A 1068 -47.83 -31.24 -47.92
N VAL A 1069 -48.92 -31.83 -48.44
CA VAL A 1069 -50.30 -31.51 -48.00
C VAL A 1069 -51.01 -32.70 -47.34
N HIS A 1070 -51.68 -32.43 -46.22
CA HIS A 1070 -52.59 -33.32 -45.50
C HIS A 1070 -54.01 -32.75 -45.50
N VAL A 1071 -55.03 -33.61 -45.52
CA VAL A 1071 -56.46 -33.21 -45.55
C VAL A 1071 -57.25 -33.95 -44.47
N SER A 1072 -58.37 -33.37 -44.02
CA SER A 1072 -59.33 -34.04 -43.13
C SER A 1072 -60.15 -35.14 -43.85
N ASN A 1073 -60.87 -35.96 -43.07
CA ASN A 1073 -61.57 -37.22 -43.45
C ASN A 1073 -62.11 -37.30 -44.90
N MET A 1074 -61.81 -38.40 -45.62
CA MET A 1074 -62.15 -38.59 -47.05
C MET A 1074 -63.47 -39.34 -47.29
N ASP A 1075 -64.60 -38.62 -47.25
CA ASP A 1075 -65.93 -39.16 -47.65
C ASP A 1075 -66.39 -38.71 -49.05
N SER A 1076 -65.57 -37.98 -49.81
CA SER A 1076 -65.78 -37.57 -51.22
C SER A 1076 -64.50 -36.98 -51.82
N PRO A 1077 -64.39 -36.75 -53.17
CA PRO A 1077 -63.26 -36.02 -53.74
C PRO A 1077 -63.00 -34.71 -52.99
N ILE A 1078 -61.79 -34.54 -52.45
CA ILE A 1078 -61.35 -33.32 -51.76
C ILE A 1078 -60.52 -32.49 -52.73
N ILE A 1079 -60.93 -31.25 -52.98
CA ILE A 1079 -60.12 -30.28 -53.73
C ILE A 1079 -59.00 -29.80 -52.81
N ILE A 1080 -57.75 -29.96 -53.21
CA ILE A 1080 -56.58 -29.47 -52.46
C ILE A 1080 -56.01 -28.18 -53.05
N THR A 1081 -56.16 -27.97 -54.37
CA THR A 1081 -55.76 -26.71 -55.02
C THR A 1081 -56.78 -26.27 -56.06
N LYS A 1082 -56.98 -24.96 -56.24
CA LYS A 1082 -57.70 -24.34 -57.37
C LYS A 1082 -56.78 -23.42 -58.18
N ASN A 1083 -57.15 -23.16 -59.43
CA ASN A 1083 -56.39 -22.36 -60.40
C ASN A 1083 -55.03 -22.98 -60.80
N TRP A 1084 -54.93 -24.30 -60.82
CA TRP A 1084 -53.76 -25.01 -61.33
C TRP A 1084 -53.68 -24.87 -62.87
N ASN A 1085 -52.87 -23.92 -63.32
CA ASN A 1085 -52.68 -23.56 -64.73
C ASN A 1085 -51.43 -24.24 -65.34
N SER A 1086 -51.37 -25.58 -65.27
CA SER A 1086 -50.38 -26.41 -65.99
C SER A 1086 -51.09 -27.40 -66.91
N ASN A 1087 -50.54 -27.60 -68.11
CA ASN A 1087 -51.03 -28.58 -69.07
C ASN A 1087 -50.46 -29.99 -68.83
N ASP A 1088 -49.46 -30.12 -67.94
CA ASP A 1088 -48.91 -31.42 -67.53
C ASP A 1088 -49.61 -31.91 -66.25
N PRO A 1089 -50.32 -33.05 -66.28
CA PRO A 1089 -51.00 -33.62 -65.14
C PRO A 1089 -50.06 -34.18 -64.05
N ASN A 1090 -48.73 -34.08 -64.19
CA ASN A 1090 -47.76 -34.51 -63.17
C ASN A 1090 -46.95 -33.37 -62.55
N ASP A 1091 -47.10 -32.13 -63.04
CA ASP A 1091 -46.31 -30.95 -62.63
C ASP A 1091 -46.50 -30.58 -61.14
N PHE A 1092 -47.54 -31.11 -60.49
CA PHE A 1092 -47.80 -30.89 -59.05
C PHE A 1092 -46.96 -31.79 -58.14
N LYS A 1093 -46.43 -32.91 -58.65
CA LYS A 1093 -45.76 -33.95 -57.85
C LYS A 1093 -44.46 -33.45 -57.20
N PRO A 1094 -43.58 -32.70 -57.89
CA PRO A 1094 -42.44 -32.04 -57.27
C PRO A 1094 -42.84 -31.19 -56.08
N LEU A 1095 -43.88 -30.37 -56.19
CA LEU A 1095 -44.17 -29.35 -55.19
C LEU A 1095 -44.93 -29.88 -53.96
N PHE A 1096 -45.93 -30.73 -54.18
CA PHE A 1096 -46.84 -31.21 -53.13
C PHE A 1096 -46.52 -32.62 -52.62
N GLY A 1097 -45.51 -33.30 -53.18
CA GLY A 1097 -44.97 -34.52 -52.60
C GLY A 1097 -44.33 -34.24 -51.23
N ASP A 1098 -44.44 -35.20 -50.30
CA ASP A 1098 -43.67 -35.16 -49.07
C ASP A 1098 -42.19 -35.53 -49.34
N SER A 1099 -41.30 -35.29 -48.38
CA SER A 1099 -39.86 -35.60 -48.48
C SER A 1099 -39.55 -37.10 -48.69
N CYS A 1100 -40.57 -37.96 -48.60
CA CYS A 1100 -40.50 -39.41 -48.72
C CYS A 1100 -41.08 -39.94 -50.05
N GLY A 1101 -41.60 -39.06 -50.91
CA GLY A 1101 -42.20 -39.43 -52.20
C GLY A 1101 -43.51 -40.23 -52.11
N ALA A 1102 -44.15 -40.27 -50.94
CA ALA A 1102 -45.34 -41.06 -50.68
C ALA A 1102 -46.51 -40.18 -50.20
N TRP A 1103 -47.54 -40.05 -51.04
CA TRP A 1103 -48.84 -39.49 -50.66
C TRP A 1103 -49.55 -40.41 -49.65
N SER A 1104 -49.07 -40.46 -48.41
CA SER A 1104 -49.44 -41.50 -47.45
C SER A 1104 -50.25 -40.94 -46.29
N ILE A 1105 -51.58 -41.10 -46.39
CA ILE A 1105 -52.41 -41.28 -45.19
C ILE A 1105 -52.21 -42.74 -44.77
N PRO A 1106 -51.83 -43.05 -43.52
CA PRO A 1106 -51.73 -44.43 -43.05
C PRO A 1106 -53.07 -45.15 -43.25
N GLY A 1107 -53.12 -46.12 -44.18
CA GLY A 1107 -54.28 -47.00 -44.41
C GLY A 1107 -55.03 -46.85 -45.74
N TYR A 1108 -54.68 -45.90 -46.61
CA TYR A 1108 -55.36 -45.71 -47.91
C TYR A 1108 -54.37 -45.37 -49.05
N GLN A 1109 -54.58 -45.94 -50.24
CA GLN A 1109 -53.93 -45.51 -51.49
C GLN A 1109 -54.80 -44.43 -52.13
N ASN A 1110 -54.34 -43.18 -52.11
CA ASN A 1110 -55.09 -42.04 -52.61
C ASN A 1110 -54.74 -41.77 -54.07
N LYS A 1111 -55.74 -41.48 -54.91
CA LYS A 1111 -55.51 -41.05 -56.29
C LYS A 1111 -55.63 -39.54 -56.38
N ILE A 1112 -54.62 -38.90 -56.96
CA ILE A 1112 -54.62 -37.45 -57.18
C ILE A 1112 -54.76 -37.19 -58.67
N GLU A 1113 -55.77 -36.39 -59.01
CA GLU A 1113 -56.13 -36.06 -60.37
C GLU A 1113 -56.26 -34.56 -60.54
N LEU A 1114 -55.87 -34.06 -61.70
CA LEU A 1114 -56.13 -32.69 -62.12
C LEU A 1114 -57.43 -32.68 -62.94
N LYS A 1115 -58.46 -31.96 -62.47
CA LYS A 1115 -59.76 -31.81 -63.14
C LYS A 1115 -60.19 -30.34 -63.10
N ASP A 1116 -60.52 -29.77 -64.26
CA ASP A 1116 -61.01 -28.38 -64.37
C ASP A 1116 -60.10 -27.33 -63.69
N SER A 1117 -58.77 -27.50 -63.78
CA SER A 1117 -57.75 -26.69 -63.08
C SER A 1117 -57.77 -26.81 -61.54
N GLU A 1118 -58.38 -27.87 -61.01
CA GLU A 1118 -58.39 -28.23 -59.61
C GLU A 1118 -57.64 -29.54 -59.38
N LEU A 1119 -56.80 -29.58 -58.35
CA LEU A 1119 -56.15 -30.81 -57.92
C LEU A 1119 -57.05 -31.47 -56.88
N GLN A 1120 -57.51 -32.69 -57.18
CA GLN A 1120 -58.48 -33.41 -56.35
C GLN A 1120 -57.86 -34.71 -55.83
N VAL A 1121 -58.08 -34.99 -54.55
CA VAL A 1121 -57.74 -36.26 -53.89
C VAL A 1121 -59.00 -37.11 -53.81
N THR A 1122 -58.98 -38.28 -54.44
CA THR A 1122 -60.08 -39.24 -54.40
C THR A 1122 -59.65 -40.50 -53.66
N LYS A 1123 -60.59 -41.06 -52.89
CA LYS A 1123 -60.45 -42.38 -52.31
C LYS A 1123 -60.53 -43.41 -53.44
N SER A 1124 -59.46 -44.18 -53.64
CA SER A 1124 -59.49 -45.30 -54.60
C SER A 1124 -60.25 -46.48 -53.98
N ASP A 1125 -61.30 -46.96 -54.65
CA ASP A 1125 -61.89 -48.26 -54.35
C ASP A 1125 -61.02 -49.39 -54.97
N VAL A 1126 -60.69 -50.42 -54.16
CA VAL A 1126 -60.30 -51.83 -54.53
C VAL A 1126 -58.81 -52.13 -54.85
N TYR A 1127 -58.08 -53.20 -54.41
CA TYR A 1127 -58.17 -54.42 -53.51
C TYR A 1127 -56.73 -55.07 -53.48
N PRO A 1128 -56.41 -56.19 -52.79
CA PRO A 1128 -56.70 -56.69 -51.42
C PRO A 1128 -55.52 -56.48 -50.43
#